data_AF-A0A3D0Z6R9-F1
#
_entry.id   AF-A0A3D0Z6R9-F1
#
_cell.length_a   1.000
_cell.length_b   1.000
_cell.length_c   1.000
_cell.angle_alpha   90.00
_cell.angle_beta   90.00
_cell.angle_gamma   90.00
#
_symmetry.space_group_name_H-M   'P 1'
#
loop_
_entity.id
_entity.type
_entity.pdbx_description
1 polymer ?
#
loop_
_entity_poly.entity_id
_entity_poly.type
_entity_poly.pdbx_seq_one_letter_code
_entity_poly.pdbx_strand_id
1 'polypeptide(L)'
;MKAEIISVGTELLLGDIVNTNSQYLSSELAALGIGVYFHTTVGDNAGRLSGALELAVSRSNVIILTGGLGPTKDDITKETVCKALDIPLVEDLETKIWIESHYSRMKIPKGDNILKQAMVPEGATVFTNHRGTAPGLALESGNQCIIMLPGPPNELKPMVELDIRKFLRSRYAQGIIISHSVNLFGVSESAAAERLGELLNGENPTVAPYAKMGEVRIRITARAEDANTANKMIRPVLSSVAQMFHGNVYGVDKDSLQQAAVEKLKSKWCTVATAESCTAGLLAKRITDIPGSSDVFETGYITYSNAAKTEQLGVPEELLKRYGAVSPETAEAMAKGARLKSGAELGIAVTGIAGPGGGTPEKPVGLVYIALSGSNKMVYKKIQVGRLADREYVRTFASSTALFMLIDFLRNDYEPSSKAGTAQENAPDGGKTEVCTLPVKETGTAQDYAVEIEDVKENAGSKFEQIEEQKHDTFPTEDDMQEISSYSENTAPESVKKNIIGGVAVIKKEQEYGKLITDKKRSLAYRFFSRVLPWRGDSAGEKIRKLLFLVALTVLIVSGTFLLNYYMEGNQNQSRIDDLAEIYDSYEVEDDPELDVVQQSYNRFKGLLERNGDIVGWLRVPGTKINNPVMQSSDPSDPDYYLYRGFDKEETRYGSAYVD
;
A
#
# COMPACT_ATOMS: atom_id res chain seq x y z
N MET A 1 -11.39 -34.14 -12.08
CA MET A 1 -11.96 -33.45 -13.26
C MET A 1 -11.04 -32.33 -13.72
N LYS A 2 -11.17 -31.86 -14.96
CA LYS A 2 -10.41 -30.72 -15.52
C LYS A 2 -11.29 -29.48 -15.59
N ALA A 3 -10.76 -28.34 -15.16
CA ALA A 3 -11.41 -27.04 -15.30
C ALA A 3 -10.63 -26.07 -16.19
N GLU A 4 -11.36 -25.13 -16.79
CA GLU A 4 -10.84 -23.97 -17.54
C GLU A 4 -11.58 -22.70 -17.11
N ILE A 5 -10.86 -21.58 -17.06
CA ILE A 5 -11.41 -20.26 -16.75
C ILE A 5 -11.31 -19.39 -18.00
N ILE A 6 -12.43 -18.82 -18.45
CA ILE A 6 -12.50 -17.85 -19.53
C ILE A 6 -12.84 -16.48 -18.93
N SER A 7 -11.93 -15.51 -18.99
CA SER A 7 -12.22 -14.12 -18.62
C SER A 7 -12.63 -13.32 -19.85
N VAL A 8 -13.77 -12.64 -19.77
CA VAL A 8 -14.34 -11.82 -20.84
C VAL A 8 -14.25 -10.35 -20.43
N GLY A 9 -13.49 -9.57 -21.21
CA GLY A 9 -13.30 -8.13 -21.02
C GLY A 9 -12.11 -7.61 -21.82
N THR A 10 -12.33 -6.59 -22.65
CA THR A 10 -11.29 -6.00 -23.50
C THR A 10 -10.21 -5.29 -22.67
N GLU A 11 -10.57 -4.71 -21.53
CA GLU A 11 -9.68 -4.06 -20.57
C GLU A 11 -8.63 -5.03 -19.98
N LEU A 12 -8.95 -6.32 -19.90
CA LEU A 12 -8.01 -7.37 -19.47
C LEU A 12 -6.94 -7.68 -20.54
N LEU A 13 -7.27 -7.48 -21.82
CA LEU A 13 -6.33 -7.63 -22.93
C LEU A 13 -5.49 -6.38 -23.17
N LEU A 14 -6.03 -5.20 -22.87
CA LEU A 14 -5.28 -3.93 -22.90
C LEU A 14 -4.31 -3.78 -21.72
N GLY A 15 -4.53 -4.53 -20.64
CA GLY A 15 -3.71 -4.46 -19.42
C GLY A 15 -4.11 -3.34 -18.46
N ASP A 16 -5.26 -2.68 -18.69
CA ASP A 16 -5.79 -1.62 -17.83
C ASP A 16 -6.11 -2.13 -16.42
N ILE A 17 -6.49 -3.41 -16.31
CA ILE A 17 -6.68 -4.11 -15.03
C ILE A 17 -6.01 -5.48 -15.01
N VAL A 18 -5.50 -5.87 -13.84
CA VAL A 18 -4.93 -7.20 -13.61
C VAL A 18 -6.05 -8.23 -13.44
N ASN A 19 -5.97 -9.37 -14.12
CA ASN A 19 -6.93 -10.48 -14.03
C ASN A 19 -6.85 -11.22 -12.67
N THR A 20 -7.32 -10.56 -11.61
CA THR A 20 -7.37 -11.11 -10.25
C THR A 20 -8.49 -12.15 -10.07
N ASN A 21 -9.50 -12.17 -10.94
CA ASN A 21 -10.57 -13.17 -10.91
C ASN A 21 -10.05 -14.57 -11.22
N SER A 22 -9.23 -14.73 -12.25
CA SER A 22 -8.64 -16.04 -12.61
C SER A 22 -7.76 -16.59 -11.49
N GLN A 23 -7.00 -15.72 -10.81
CA GLN A 23 -6.20 -16.09 -9.63
C GLN A 23 -7.09 -16.58 -8.47
N TYR A 24 -8.16 -15.86 -8.16
CA TYR A 24 -9.08 -16.20 -7.08
C TYR A 24 -9.85 -17.50 -7.37
N LEU A 25 -10.45 -17.62 -8.56
CA LEU A 25 -11.18 -18.81 -8.99
C LEU A 25 -10.28 -20.06 -9.01
N SER A 26 -9.01 -19.93 -9.41
CA SER A 26 -8.03 -21.02 -9.33
C SER A 26 -7.83 -21.52 -7.91
N SER A 27 -7.76 -20.61 -6.93
CA SER A 27 -7.59 -20.96 -5.51
C SER A 27 -8.81 -21.72 -4.98
N GLU A 28 -10.03 -21.25 -5.29
CA GLU A 28 -11.27 -21.89 -4.85
C GLU A 28 -11.50 -23.26 -5.51
N LEU A 29 -11.22 -23.38 -6.82
CA LEU A 29 -11.30 -24.66 -7.52
C LEU A 29 -10.28 -25.68 -7.01
N ALA A 30 -9.04 -25.24 -6.78
CA ALA A 30 -8.01 -26.09 -6.17
C ALA A 30 -8.44 -26.60 -4.79
N ALA A 31 -9.02 -25.74 -3.94
CA ALA A 31 -9.55 -26.13 -2.62
C ALA A 31 -10.72 -27.14 -2.68
N LEU A 32 -11.38 -27.28 -3.83
CA LEU A 32 -12.43 -28.28 -4.10
C LEU A 32 -11.89 -29.56 -4.78
N GLY A 33 -10.58 -29.69 -5.01
CA GLY A 33 -10.00 -30.82 -5.75
C GLY A 33 -10.23 -30.76 -7.27
N ILE A 34 -10.61 -29.59 -7.79
CA ILE A 34 -10.86 -29.35 -9.21
C ILE A 34 -9.62 -28.65 -9.79
N GLY A 35 -8.82 -29.39 -10.57
CA GLY A 35 -7.61 -28.83 -11.20
C GLY A 35 -7.97 -27.92 -12.36
N VAL A 36 -7.49 -26.68 -12.34
CA VAL A 36 -7.54 -25.75 -13.47
C VAL A 36 -6.33 -25.98 -14.38
N TYR A 37 -6.56 -26.19 -15.67
CA TYR A 37 -5.50 -26.51 -16.64
C TYR A 37 -5.23 -25.36 -17.63
N PHE A 38 -6.21 -24.49 -17.85
CA PHE A 38 -6.14 -23.39 -18.80
C PHE A 38 -6.81 -22.14 -18.24
N HIS A 39 -6.17 -20.99 -18.45
CA HIS A 39 -6.80 -19.67 -18.39
C HIS A 39 -6.82 -19.11 -19.80
N THR A 40 -7.98 -18.62 -20.21
CA THR A 40 -8.19 -17.98 -21.51
C THR A 40 -8.77 -16.59 -21.25
N THR A 41 -8.19 -15.54 -21.85
CA THR A 41 -8.76 -14.18 -21.79
C THR A 41 -9.20 -13.77 -23.19
N VAL A 42 -10.42 -13.26 -23.33
CA VAL A 42 -10.98 -12.77 -24.59
C VAL A 42 -11.61 -11.40 -24.39
N GLY A 43 -11.47 -10.53 -25.39
CA GLY A 43 -12.21 -9.27 -25.44
C GLY A 43 -13.67 -9.50 -25.88
N ASP A 44 -14.45 -8.42 -25.84
CA ASP A 44 -15.91 -8.42 -25.99
C ASP A 44 -16.35 -8.60 -27.46
N ASN A 45 -16.05 -9.78 -28.00
CA ASN A 45 -16.37 -10.17 -29.36
C ASN A 45 -16.93 -11.60 -29.41
N ALA A 46 -18.19 -11.73 -29.86
CA ALA A 46 -18.91 -13.00 -29.83
C ALA A 46 -18.22 -14.11 -30.62
N GLY A 47 -17.59 -13.80 -31.76
CA GLY A 47 -16.87 -14.80 -32.55
C GLY A 47 -15.63 -15.35 -31.82
N ARG A 48 -14.86 -14.48 -31.16
CA ARG A 48 -13.70 -14.89 -30.35
C ARG A 48 -14.13 -15.68 -29.12
N LEU A 49 -15.20 -15.26 -28.46
CA LEU A 49 -15.73 -15.95 -27.29
C LEU A 49 -16.33 -17.32 -27.66
N SER A 50 -17.05 -17.46 -28.77
CA SER A 50 -17.51 -18.76 -29.28
C SER A 50 -16.33 -19.71 -29.53
N GLY A 51 -15.29 -19.27 -30.25
CA GLY A 51 -14.10 -20.12 -30.50
C GLY A 51 -13.35 -20.51 -29.22
N ALA A 52 -13.25 -19.62 -28.23
CA ALA A 52 -12.68 -19.95 -26.93
C ALA A 52 -13.54 -20.95 -26.15
N LEU A 53 -14.87 -20.80 -26.21
CA LEU A 53 -15.82 -21.71 -25.57
C LEU A 53 -15.79 -23.10 -26.21
N GLU A 54 -15.79 -23.20 -27.55
CA GLU A 54 -15.65 -24.47 -28.28
C GLU A 54 -14.38 -25.23 -27.89
N LEU A 55 -13.25 -24.51 -27.79
CA LEU A 55 -11.99 -25.10 -27.33
C LEU A 55 -12.06 -25.57 -25.88
N ALA A 56 -12.64 -24.80 -24.96
CA ALA A 56 -12.81 -25.18 -23.55
C ALA A 56 -13.74 -26.41 -23.41
N VAL A 57 -14.88 -26.40 -24.12
CA VAL A 57 -15.84 -27.52 -24.26
C VAL A 57 -15.10 -28.79 -24.70
N SER A 58 -14.19 -28.71 -25.67
CA SER A 58 -13.46 -29.89 -26.18
C SER A 58 -12.51 -30.55 -25.15
N ARG A 59 -12.06 -29.82 -24.11
CA ARG A 59 -10.94 -30.25 -23.25
C ARG A 59 -11.19 -30.22 -21.73
N SER A 60 -12.31 -29.66 -21.28
CA SER A 60 -12.62 -29.44 -19.86
C SER A 60 -14.01 -29.94 -19.46
N ASN A 61 -14.16 -30.33 -18.19
CA ASN A 61 -15.43 -30.75 -17.59
C ASN A 61 -16.16 -29.58 -16.93
N VAL A 62 -15.42 -28.62 -16.37
CA VAL A 62 -15.97 -27.43 -15.71
C VAL A 62 -15.38 -26.20 -16.39
N ILE A 63 -16.22 -25.32 -16.89
CA ILE A 63 -15.82 -24.12 -17.64
C ILE A 63 -16.42 -22.93 -16.91
N ILE A 64 -15.58 -22.04 -16.38
CA ILE A 64 -16.05 -20.86 -15.66
C ILE A 64 -15.74 -19.61 -16.48
N LEU A 65 -16.80 -18.95 -16.95
CA LEU A 65 -16.74 -17.65 -17.58
C LEU A 65 -16.91 -16.56 -16.52
N THR A 66 -16.14 -15.48 -16.61
CA THR A 66 -16.29 -14.28 -15.76
C THR A 66 -16.23 -13.02 -16.60
N GLY A 67 -17.20 -12.12 -16.41
CA GLY A 67 -17.36 -10.90 -17.21
C GLY A 67 -18.45 -11.00 -18.28
N GLY A 68 -18.86 -9.85 -18.82
CA GLY A 68 -19.86 -9.74 -19.90
C GLY A 68 -21.30 -10.17 -19.55
N LEU A 69 -21.74 -9.99 -18.30
CA LEU A 69 -23.11 -10.31 -17.81
C LEU A 69 -23.95 -9.08 -17.40
N GLY A 70 -23.41 -7.88 -17.61
CA GLY A 70 -24.10 -6.61 -17.38
C GLY A 70 -25.23 -6.30 -18.38
N PRO A 71 -25.80 -5.09 -18.31
CA PRO A 71 -26.92 -4.65 -19.14
C PRO A 71 -26.48 -3.91 -20.42
N THR A 72 -25.19 -3.90 -20.76
CA THR A 72 -24.66 -3.15 -21.92
C THR A 72 -24.74 -3.95 -23.22
N LYS A 73 -24.24 -3.37 -24.32
CA LYS A 73 -24.13 -4.04 -25.62
C LYS A 73 -22.91 -4.96 -25.69
N ASP A 74 -21.86 -4.63 -24.94
CA ASP A 74 -20.59 -5.36 -24.91
C ASP A 74 -20.67 -6.55 -23.94
N ASP A 75 -21.66 -6.56 -23.04
CA ASP A 75 -22.08 -7.73 -22.27
C ASP A 75 -22.72 -8.79 -23.17
N ILE A 76 -21.89 -9.69 -23.69
CA ILE A 76 -22.27 -10.72 -24.68
C ILE A 76 -22.15 -12.16 -24.18
N THR A 77 -21.68 -12.38 -22.94
CA THR A 77 -21.21 -13.70 -22.50
C THR A 77 -22.32 -14.74 -22.53
N LYS A 78 -23.46 -14.39 -21.95
CA LYS A 78 -24.64 -15.26 -21.84
C LYS A 78 -25.23 -15.59 -23.20
N GLU A 79 -25.41 -14.58 -24.06
CA GLU A 79 -25.95 -14.72 -25.41
C GLU A 79 -25.04 -15.60 -26.28
N THR A 80 -23.73 -15.46 -26.13
CA THR A 80 -22.74 -16.25 -26.86
C THR A 80 -22.72 -17.71 -26.40
N VAL A 81 -22.81 -17.97 -25.08
CA VAL A 81 -22.93 -19.32 -24.52
C VAL A 81 -24.21 -20.00 -25.00
N CYS A 82 -25.36 -19.32 -24.91
CA CYS A 82 -26.65 -19.83 -25.39
C CYS A 82 -26.60 -20.22 -26.87
N LYS A 83 -26.06 -19.32 -27.71
CA LYS A 83 -25.94 -19.55 -29.16
C LYS A 83 -24.99 -20.69 -29.51
N ALA A 84 -23.89 -20.88 -28.76
CA ALA A 84 -22.94 -21.96 -28.99
C ALA A 84 -23.47 -23.34 -28.58
N LEU A 85 -24.42 -23.39 -27.64
CA LEU A 85 -25.02 -24.63 -27.13
C LEU A 85 -26.40 -24.94 -27.75
N ASP A 86 -26.92 -24.06 -28.61
CA ASP A 86 -28.30 -24.10 -29.14
C ASP A 86 -29.39 -24.13 -28.05
N ILE A 87 -29.18 -23.35 -26.97
CA ILE A 87 -30.09 -23.23 -25.82
C ILE A 87 -30.80 -21.87 -25.88
N PRO A 88 -32.14 -21.79 -25.80
CA PRO A 88 -32.87 -20.53 -25.81
C PRO A 88 -32.71 -19.76 -24.48
N LEU A 89 -32.93 -18.44 -24.54
CA LEU A 89 -33.05 -17.59 -23.37
C LEU A 89 -34.52 -17.46 -22.94
N VAL A 90 -34.79 -17.70 -21.66
CA VAL A 90 -36.09 -17.56 -21.00
C VAL A 90 -36.04 -16.49 -19.92
N GLU A 91 -37.17 -15.87 -19.58
CA GLU A 91 -37.22 -14.88 -18.50
C GLU A 91 -37.30 -15.59 -17.13
N ASP A 92 -36.33 -15.34 -16.25
CA ASP A 92 -36.39 -15.75 -14.85
C ASP A 92 -37.13 -14.70 -14.00
N LEU A 93 -38.27 -15.11 -13.44
CA LEU A 93 -39.13 -14.23 -12.65
C LEU A 93 -38.48 -13.82 -11.31
N GLU A 94 -37.69 -14.68 -10.68
CA GLU A 94 -37.03 -14.33 -9.40
C GLU A 94 -35.96 -13.26 -9.60
N THR A 95 -35.09 -13.42 -10.61
CA THR A 95 -34.10 -12.40 -11.00
C THR A 95 -34.79 -11.10 -11.42
N LYS A 96 -35.89 -11.17 -12.18
CA LYS A 96 -36.68 -9.97 -12.55
C LYS A 96 -37.19 -9.23 -11.32
N ILE A 97 -37.81 -9.94 -10.37
CA ILE A 97 -38.30 -9.35 -9.11
C ILE A 97 -37.15 -8.78 -8.27
N TRP A 98 -36.00 -9.46 -8.21
CA TRP A 98 -34.79 -8.97 -7.53
C TRP A 98 -34.31 -7.64 -8.12
N ILE A 99 -34.16 -7.57 -9.43
CA ILE A 99 -33.76 -6.36 -10.17
C ILE A 99 -34.77 -5.23 -9.93
N GLU A 100 -36.06 -5.50 -10.07
CA GLU A 100 -37.11 -4.48 -9.88
C GLU A 100 -37.15 -3.95 -8.44
N SER A 101 -36.98 -4.82 -7.45
CA SER A 101 -36.83 -4.44 -6.04
C SER A 101 -35.58 -3.60 -5.79
N HIS A 102 -34.44 -3.96 -6.40
CA HIS A 102 -33.18 -3.25 -6.28
C HIS A 102 -33.29 -1.78 -6.78
N TYR A 103 -33.83 -1.57 -7.99
CA TYR A 103 -34.02 -0.22 -8.54
C TYR A 103 -35.11 0.57 -7.81
N SER A 104 -36.21 -0.08 -7.41
CA SER A 104 -37.29 0.56 -6.64
C SER A 104 -36.79 1.13 -5.32
N ARG A 105 -35.91 0.40 -4.61
CA ARG A 105 -35.27 0.86 -3.37
C ARG A 105 -34.37 2.08 -3.57
N MET A 106 -33.72 2.20 -4.73
CA MET A 106 -32.83 3.34 -5.03
C MET A 106 -33.54 4.57 -5.60
N LYS A 107 -34.84 4.47 -5.95
CA LYS A 107 -35.62 5.53 -6.62
C LYS A 107 -35.01 5.99 -7.97
N ILE A 108 -34.24 5.13 -8.64
CA ILE A 108 -33.63 5.41 -9.94
C ILE A 108 -34.55 4.86 -11.06
N PRO A 109 -34.84 5.63 -12.13
CA PRO A 109 -35.58 5.13 -13.28
C PRO A 109 -34.93 3.90 -13.91
N LYS A 110 -35.69 2.82 -14.09
CA LYS A 110 -35.24 1.59 -14.76
C LYS A 110 -35.26 1.79 -16.28
N GLY A 111 -34.12 1.58 -16.95
CA GLY A 111 -34.06 1.39 -18.39
C GLY A 111 -34.32 -0.07 -18.78
N ASP A 112 -34.95 -0.30 -19.93
CA ASP A 112 -35.37 -1.65 -20.36
C ASP A 112 -34.19 -2.61 -20.56
N ASN A 113 -33.00 -2.09 -20.88
CA ASN A 113 -31.78 -2.88 -21.05
C ASN A 113 -31.34 -3.60 -19.76
N ILE A 114 -31.74 -3.13 -18.59
CA ILE A 114 -31.44 -3.80 -17.31
C ILE A 114 -32.21 -5.13 -17.20
N LEU A 115 -33.43 -5.21 -17.74
CA LEU A 115 -34.22 -6.45 -17.71
C LEU A 115 -33.61 -7.57 -18.57
N LYS A 116 -32.70 -7.25 -19.52
CA LYS A 116 -31.87 -8.25 -20.22
C LYS A 116 -31.13 -9.18 -19.24
N GLN A 117 -30.79 -8.70 -18.04
CA GLN A 117 -30.10 -9.49 -17.02
C GLN A 117 -30.98 -10.58 -16.39
N ALA A 118 -32.31 -10.45 -16.45
CA ALA A 118 -33.28 -11.48 -16.03
C ALA A 118 -33.54 -12.55 -17.11
N MET A 119 -33.07 -12.36 -18.34
CA MET A 119 -33.04 -13.46 -19.31
C MET A 119 -31.96 -14.45 -18.90
N VAL A 120 -32.28 -15.73 -18.78
CA VAL A 120 -31.35 -16.81 -18.40
C VAL A 120 -31.44 -17.96 -19.41
N PRO A 121 -30.40 -18.79 -19.59
CA PRO A 121 -30.52 -19.97 -20.43
C PRO A 121 -31.56 -20.94 -19.89
N GLU A 122 -32.36 -21.55 -20.77
CA GLU A 122 -33.32 -22.58 -20.35
C GLU A 122 -32.63 -23.73 -19.61
N GLY A 123 -33.19 -24.13 -18.47
CA GLY A 123 -32.62 -25.18 -17.61
C GLY A 123 -31.40 -24.76 -16.77
N ALA A 124 -30.97 -23.50 -16.80
CA ALA A 124 -29.86 -23.03 -15.96
C ALA A 124 -30.23 -23.01 -14.46
N THR A 125 -29.27 -23.38 -13.61
CA THR A 125 -29.29 -23.02 -12.18
C THR A 125 -28.90 -21.55 -12.05
N VAL A 126 -29.76 -20.76 -11.40
CA VAL A 126 -29.56 -19.31 -11.20
C VAL A 126 -29.01 -19.05 -9.79
N PHE A 127 -28.01 -18.17 -9.68
CA PHE A 127 -27.41 -17.75 -8.41
C PHE A 127 -27.63 -16.26 -8.19
N THR A 128 -28.39 -15.91 -7.14
CA THR A 128 -28.76 -14.53 -6.82
C THR A 128 -27.55 -13.68 -6.47
N ASN A 129 -27.34 -12.59 -7.21
CA ASN A 129 -26.28 -11.65 -6.92
C ASN A 129 -26.69 -10.65 -5.83
N HIS A 130 -26.30 -10.93 -4.59
CA HIS A 130 -26.63 -10.07 -3.44
C HIS A 130 -25.92 -8.71 -3.43
N ARG A 131 -25.00 -8.42 -4.36
CA ARG A 131 -24.24 -7.16 -4.44
C ARG A 131 -24.34 -6.44 -5.79
N GLY A 132 -25.17 -6.95 -6.70
CA GLY A 132 -25.39 -6.41 -8.04
C GLY A 132 -26.69 -6.92 -8.64
N THR A 133 -26.81 -6.83 -9.96
CA THR A 133 -28.04 -7.16 -10.70
C THR A 133 -27.88 -8.34 -11.67
N ALA A 134 -26.65 -8.62 -12.13
CA ALA A 134 -26.34 -9.76 -12.97
C ALA A 134 -26.32 -11.05 -12.12
N PRO A 135 -27.22 -12.03 -12.31
CA PRO A 135 -27.12 -13.30 -11.60
C PRO A 135 -25.90 -14.09 -12.08
N GLY A 136 -25.40 -14.98 -11.22
CA GLY A 136 -24.56 -16.09 -11.67
C GLY A 136 -25.44 -17.16 -12.31
N LEU A 137 -24.90 -17.93 -13.24
CA LEU A 137 -25.64 -18.96 -13.97
C LEU A 137 -24.78 -20.24 -14.08
N ALA A 138 -25.38 -21.42 -13.94
CA ALA A 138 -24.74 -22.69 -14.28
C ALA A 138 -25.63 -23.53 -15.20
N LEU A 139 -25.05 -24.02 -16.29
CA LEU A 139 -25.63 -24.98 -17.21
C LEU A 139 -24.92 -26.33 -17.08
N GLU A 140 -25.69 -27.41 -17.08
CA GLU A 140 -25.17 -28.79 -17.10
C GLU A 140 -25.59 -29.42 -18.44
N SER A 141 -24.62 -29.78 -19.28
CA SER A 141 -24.86 -30.41 -20.60
C SER A 141 -23.96 -31.63 -20.77
N GLY A 142 -24.56 -32.82 -20.73
CA GLY A 142 -23.82 -34.09 -20.75
C GLY A 142 -22.81 -34.20 -19.60
N ASN A 143 -21.52 -34.16 -19.92
CA ASN A 143 -20.41 -34.24 -18.96
C ASN A 143 -19.68 -32.88 -18.76
N GLN A 144 -20.34 -31.78 -19.13
CA GLN A 144 -19.84 -30.41 -19.02
C GLN A 144 -20.72 -29.59 -18.09
N CYS A 145 -20.07 -28.78 -17.25
CA CYS A 145 -20.68 -27.75 -16.43
C CYS A 145 -20.13 -26.40 -16.88
N ILE A 146 -20.99 -25.52 -17.37
CA ILE A 146 -20.63 -24.17 -17.84
C ILE A 146 -21.22 -23.16 -16.85
N ILE A 147 -20.35 -22.48 -16.12
CA ILE A 147 -20.72 -21.48 -15.10
C ILE A 147 -20.36 -20.10 -15.63
N MET A 148 -21.29 -19.15 -15.53
CA MET A 148 -21.08 -17.74 -15.88
C MET A 148 -21.20 -16.88 -14.62
N LEU A 149 -20.19 -16.06 -14.35
CA LEU A 149 -20.07 -15.22 -13.15
C LEU A 149 -19.89 -13.73 -13.53
N PRO A 150 -20.31 -12.80 -12.66
CA PRO A 150 -20.08 -11.38 -12.88
C PRO A 150 -18.57 -11.05 -12.98
N GLY A 151 -18.24 -9.97 -13.67
CA GLY A 151 -16.86 -9.46 -13.77
C GLY A 151 -16.35 -8.77 -12.49
N PRO A 152 -17.12 -7.87 -11.85
CA PRO A 152 -16.65 -7.15 -10.67
C PRO A 152 -16.28 -8.07 -9.48
N PRO A 153 -15.04 -8.01 -8.94
CA PRO A 153 -14.59 -8.92 -7.87
C PRO A 153 -15.40 -8.82 -6.56
N ASN A 154 -16.01 -7.66 -6.30
CA ASN A 154 -16.89 -7.41 -5.16
C ASN A 154 -18.23 -8.17 -5.25
N GLU A 155 -18.66 -8.54 -6.46
CA GLU A 155 -19.85 -9.35 -6.74
C GLU A 155 -19.50 -10.83 -6.91
N LEU A 156 -18.41 -11.15 -7.63
CA LEU A 156 -17.97 -12.52 -7.90
C LEU A 156 -17.59 -13.28 -6.62
N LYS A 157 -16.74 -12.70 -5.75
CA LYS A 157 -16.19 -13.44 -4.60
C LYS A 157 -17.27 -13.94 -3.63
N PRO A 158 -18.24 -13.09 -3.18
CA PRO A 158 -19.31 -13.57 -2.30
C PRO A 158 -20.20 -14.63 -2.96
N MET A 159 -20.51 -14.51 -4.25
CA MET A 159 -21.29 -15.51 -4.98
C MET A 159 -20.54 -16.85 -5.05
N VAL A 160 -19.23 -16.83 -5.25
CA VAL A 160 -18.40 -18.04 -5.23
C VAL A 160 -18.38 -18.68 -3.85
N GLU A 161 -18.13 -17.89 -2.79
CA GLU A 161 -18.06 -18.35 -1.40
C GLU A 161 -19.40 -18.92 -0.89
N LEU A 162 -20.51 -18.26 -1.21
CA LEU A 162 -21.84 -18.63 -0.73
C LEU A 162 -22.43 -19.79 -1.53
N ASP A 163 -22.36 -19.76 -2.87
CA ASP A 163 -23.22 -20.60 -3.71
C ASP A 163 -22.44 -21.51 -4.64
N ILE A 164 -21.54 -20.97 -5.47
CA ILE A 164 -20.79 -21.77 -6.45
C ILE A 164 -19.95 -22.85 -5.77
N ARG A 165 -19.34 -22.54 -4.62
CA ARG A 165 -18.56 -23.51 -3.84
C ARG A 165 -19.43 -24.67 -3.33
N LYS A 166 -20.68 -24.41 -2.92
CA LYS A 166 -21.63 -25.47 -2.51
C LYS A 166 -22.08 -26.29 -3.72
N PHE A 167 -22.46 -25.62 -4.81
CA PHE A 167 -22.87 -26.24 -6.06
C PHE A 167 -21.78 -27.19 -6.59
N LEU A 168 -20.56 -26.69 -6.79
CA LEU A 168 -19.42 -27.48 -7.26
C LEU A 168 -19.07 -28.61 -6.29
N ARG A 169 -19.08 -28.36 -4.97
CA ARG A 169 -18.81 -29.42 -3.98
C ARG A 169 -19.83 -30.56 -4.04
N SER A 170 -21.12 -30.24 -4.19
CA SER A 170 -22.21 -31.22 -4.18
C SER A 170 -22.17 -32.20 -5.36
N ARG A 171 -21.55 -31.80 -6.47
CA ARG A 171 -21.54 -32.53 -7.75
C ARG A 171 -20.17 -33.06 -8.16
N TYR A 172 -19.11 -32.30 -7.88
CA TYR A 172 -17.83 -32.45 -8.56
C TYR A 172 -16.60 -32.56 -7.63
N ALA A 173 -16.77 -32.46 -6.31
CA ALA A 173 -15.66 -32.69 -5.38
C ALA A 173 -15.21 -34.15 -5.40
N GLN A 174 -13.97 -34.40 -5.83
CA GLN A 174 -13.34 -35.73 -5.85
C GLN A 174 -12.33 -35.81 -4.71
N GLY A 175 -12.85 -35.85 -3.47
CA GLY A 175 -12.10 -35.55 -2.26
C GLY A 175 -11.82 -34.05 -2.13
N ILE A 176 -11.10 -33.68 -1.07
CA ILE A 176 -10.65 -32.31 -0.82
C ILE A 176 -9.14 -32.17 -1.03
N ILE A 177 -8.68 -30.93 -1.18
CA ILE A 177 -7.25 -30.60 -1.12
C ILE A 177 -7.02 -29.66 0.05
N ILE A 178 -6.06 -30.00 0.91
CA ILE A 178 -5.55 -29.12 1.96
C ILE A 178 -4.10 -28.76 1.62
N SER A 179 -3.73 -27.52 1.89
CA SER A 179 -2.36 -27.04 1.77
C SER A 179 -1.94 -26.34 3.06
N HIS A 180 -0.76 -26.68 3.57
CA HIS A 180 -0.06 -25.92 4.60
C HIS A 180 1.22 -25.31 4.02
N SER A 181 1.68 -24.20 4.58
CA SER A 181 2.84 -23.45 4.09
C SER A 181 3.86 -23.21 5.20
N VAL A 182 5.06 -23.77 5.04
CA VAL A 182 6.22 -23.42 5.87
C VAL A 182 6.92 -22.22 5.21
N ASN A 183 6.86 -21.05 5.84
CA ASN A 183 7.48 -19.84 5.29
C ASN A 183 8.87 -19.60 5.88
N LEU A 184 9.83 -19.32 5.01
CA LEU A 184 11.25 -19.14 5.30
C LEU A 184 11.71 -17.72 4.97
N PHE A 185 12.71 -17.23 5.72
CA PHE A 185 13.46 -16.02 5.38
C PHE A 185 14.97 -16.29 5.35
N GLY A 186 15.68 -15.63 4.43
CA GLY A 186 17.15 -15.74 4.34
C GLY A 186 17.68 -17.03 3.70
N VAL A 187 16.87 -17.71 2.90
CA VAL A 187 17.26 -18.84 2.03
C VAL A 187 16.82 -18.50 0.61
N SER A 188 17.63 -18.78 -0.42
CA SER A 188 17.19 -18.67 -1.81
C SER A 188 16.32 -19.85 -2.21
N GLU A 189 15.50 -19.68 -3.25
CA GLU A 189 14.68 -20.78 -3.79
C GLU A 189 15.54 -21.96 -4.26
N SER A 190 16.67 -21.69 -4.92
CA SER A 190 17.64 -22.73 -5.33
C SER A 190 18.15 -23.55 -4.15
N ALA A 191 18.59 -22.89 -3.06
CA ALA A 191 19.08 -23.57 -1.86
C ALA A 191 17.96 -24.25 -1.06
N ALA A 192 16.71 -23.79 -1.18
CA ALA A 192 15.56 -24.46 -0.60
C ALA A 192 15.21 -25.73 -1.40
N ALA A 193 15.18 -25.66 -2.73
CA ALA A 193 14.92 -26.79 -3.61
C ALA A 193 15.99 -27.89 -3.47
N GLU A 194 17.28 -27.51 -3.47
CA GLU A 194 18.41 -28.41 -3.25
C GLU A 194 18.29 -29.18 -1.92
N ARG A 195 17.92 -28.50 -0.83
CA ARG A 195 17.73 -29.13 0.49
C ARG A 195 16.49 -30.00 0.57
N LEU A 196 15.41 -29.63 -0.12
CA LEU A 196 14.18 -30.43 -0.18
C LEU A 196 14.39 -31.75 -0.92
N GLY A 197 15.20 -31.75 -1.98
CA GLY A 197 15.60 -32.96 -2.71
C GLY A 197 14.38 -33.81 -3.11
N GLU A 198 14.41 -35.09 -2.74
CA GLU A 198 13.34 -36.07 -3.05
C GLU A 198 11.94 -35.68 -2.55
N LEU A 199 11.79 -34.77 -1.58
CA LEU A 199 10.47 -34.29 -1.16
C LEU A 199 9.72 -33.57 -2.30
N LEU A 200 10.44 -33.01 -3.28
CA LEU A 200 9.86 -32.39 -4.47
C LEU A 200 9.21 -33.40 -5.43
N ASN A 201 9.65 -34.66 -5.37
CA ASN A 201 9.17 -35.76 -6.22
C ASN A 201 7.93 -36.47 -5.65
N GLY A 202 7.43 -36.06 -4.48
CA GLY A 202 6.28 -36.68 -3.82
C GLY A 202 4.96 -36.41 -4.54
N GLU A 203 4.20 -37.46 -4.85
CA GLU A 203 2.89 -37.34 -5.53
C GLU A 203 1.76 -36.85 -4.62
N ASN A 204 1.74 -37.30 -3.35
CA ASN A 204 0.72 -36.92 -2.37
C ASN A 204 1.17 -37.26 -0.92
N PRO A 205 1.51 -36.28 -0.06
CA PRO A 205 1.50 -34.84 -0.32
C PRO A 205 2.55 -34.41 -1.35
N THR A 206 2.22 -33.42 -2.17
CA THR A 206 3.19 -32.70 -3.00
C THR A 206 3.90 -31.62 -2.19
N VAL A 207 5.15 -31.31 -2.54
CA VAL A 207 5.92 -30.22 -1.94
C VAL A 207 6.41 -29.27 -3.03
N ALA A 208 6.05 -27.99 -2.93
CA ALA A 208 6.41 -26.97 -3.92
C ALA A 208 6.99 -25.72 -3.22
N PRO A 209 8.25 -25.33 -3.51
CA PRO A 209 8.79 -24.05 -3.11
C PRO A 209 8.23 -22.93 -4.01
N TYR A 210 8.11 -21.75 -3.44
CA TYR A 210 7.75 -20.52 -4.15
C TYR A 210 8.62 -19.36 -3.65
N ALA A 211 9.46 -18.81 -4.53
CA ALA A 211 10.18 -17.58 -4.26
C ALA A 211 9.27 -16.36 -4.08
N LYS A 212 9.66 -15.51 -3.15
CA LYS A 212 9.34 -14.08 -3.09
C LYS A 212 10.62 -13.30 -2.78
N MET A 213 10.50 -12.00 -2.63
CA MET A 213 11.62 -11.09 -2.38
C MET A 213 12.30 -11.36 -1.02
N GLY A 214 13.31 -12.23 -0.99
CA GLY A 214 14.06 -12.64 0.22
C GLY A 214 13.34 -13.66 1.11
N GLU A 215 12.14 -14.10 0.70
CA GLU A 215 11.30 -15.07 1.39
C GLU A 215 11.06 -16.29 0.48
N VAL A 216 10.97 -17.49 1.06
CA VAL A 216 10.60 -18.71 0.33
C VAL A 216 9.43 -19.38 1.06
N ARG A 217 8.35 -19.66 0.35
CA ARG A 217 7.20 -20.41 0.87
C ARG A 217 7.27 -21.84 0.38
N ILE A 218 7.42 -22.80 1.27
CA ILE A 218 7.32 -24.22 0.95
C ILE A 218 5.89 -24.67 1.21
N ARG A 219 5.11 -24.85 0.16
CA ARG A 219 3.73 -25.34 0.24
C ARG A 219 3.72 -26.86 0.19
N ILE A 220 3.01 -27.47 1.14
CA ILE A 220 2.82 -28.91 1.25
C ILE A 220 1.33 -29.18 1.08
N THR A 221 0.97 -29.87 0.01
CA THR A 221 -0.41 -30.01 -0.44
C THR A 221 -0.80 -31.49 -0.51
N ALA A 222 -1.81 -31.90 0.25
CA ALA A 222 -2.35 -33.26 0.20
C ALA A 222 -3.79 -33.29 -0.32
N ARG A 223 -4.10 -34.35 -1.06
CA ARG A 223 -5.45 -34.69 -1.51
C ARG A 223 -5.93 -35.93 -0.77
N ALA A 224 -7.11 -35.86 -0.17
CA ALA A 224 -7.73 -36.99 0.53
C ALA A 224 -9.26 -36.90 0.47
N GLU A 225 -9.95 -37.92 0.97
CA GLU A 225 -11.42 -37.94 1.06
C GLU A 225 -11.93 -36.86 2.02
N ASP A 226 -11.21 -36.60 3.11
CA ASP A 226 -11.58 -35.66 4.17
C ASP A 226 -10.38 -34.88 4.77
N ALA A 227 -10.69 -33.88 5.61
CA ALA A 227 -9.72 -32.97 6.21
C ALA A 227 -8.80 -33.61 7.27
N ASN A 228 -9.30 -34.55 8.06
CA ASN A 228 -8.50 -35.26 9.04
C ASN A 228 -7.46 -36.15 8.33
N THR A 229 -7.87 -36.84 7.26
CA THR A 229 -6.95 -37.67 6.46
C THR A 229 -5.89 -36.84 5.74
N ALA A 230 -6.27 -35.75 5.06
CA ALA A 230 -5.29 -34.85 4.43
C ALA A 230 -4.29 -34.27 5.45
N ASN A 231 -4.76 -33.81 6.61
CA ASN A 231 -3.88 -33.26 7.66
C ASN A 231 -2.93 -34.32 8.26
N LYS A 232 -3.38 -35.57 8.42
CA LYS A 232 -2.50 -36.68 8.84
C LYS A 232 -1.39 -36.96 7.84
N MET A 233 -1.66 -36.83 6.54
CA MET A 233 -0.65 -36.98 5.48
C MET A 233 0.35 -35.82 5.46
N ILE A 234 -0.12 -34.58 5.62
CA ILE A 234 0.75 -33.38 5.59
C ILE A 234 1.68 -33.33 6.82
N ARG A 235 1.17 -33.67 8.02
CA ARG A 235 1.88 -33.50 9.29
C ARG A 235 3.33 -34.01 9.31
N PRO A 236 3.66 -35.26 8.91
CA PRO A 236 5.05 -35.73 8.92
C PRO A 236 5.95 -34.92 7.97
N VAL A 237 5.48 -34.63 6.75
CA VAL A 237 6.23 -33.82 5.77
C VAL A 237 6.45 -32.41 6.29
N LEU A 238 5.43 -31.79 6.89
CA LEU A 238 5.50 -30.47 7.49
C LEU A 238 6.51 -30.42 8.64
N SER A 239 6.50 -31.41 9.54
CA SER A 239 7.51 -31.52 10.60
C SER A 239 8.92 -31.69 10.04
N SER A 240 9.12 -32.53 9.02
CA SER A 240 10.42 -32.72 8.36
C SER A 240 10.95 -31.44 7.72
N VAL A 241 10.10 -30.71 6.96
CA VAL A 241 10.47 -29.42 6.35
C VAL A 241 10.75 -28.37 7.43
N ALA A 242 9.90 -28.25 8.44
CA ALA A 242 10.10 -27.27 9.52
C ALA A 242 11.39 -27.53 10.31
N GLN A 243 11.77 -28.80 10.52
CA GLN A 243 13.02 -29.18 11.15
C GLN A 243 14.24 -28.90 10.26
N MET A 244 14.16 -29.28 8.98
CA MET A 244 15.21 -29.05 7.96
C MET A 244 15.60 -27.57 7.83
N PHE A 245 14.62 -26.66 7.99
CA PHE A 245 14.83 -25.22 7.88
C PHE A 245 14.68 -24.45 9.21
N HIS A 246 14.80 -25.10 10.37
CA HIS A 246 14.43 -24.54 11.69
C HIS A 246 14.93 -23.09 11.95
N GLY A 247 16.19 -22.79 11.62
CA GLY A 247 16.80 -21.45 11.78
C GLY A 247 16.35 -20.38 10.77
N ASN A 248 15.55 -20.76 9.77
CA ASN A 248 15.03 -19.89 8.70
C ASN A 248 13.50 -19.80 8.70
N VAL A 249 12.78 -20.76 9.29
CA VAL A 249 11.31 -20.72 9.42
C VAL A 249 10.92 -19.49 10.23
N TYR A 250 10.04 -18.64 9.69
CA TYR A 250 9.42 -17.55 10.44
C TYR A 250 8.00 -17.87 10.91
N GLY A 251 7.32 -18.81 10.25
CA GLY A 251 6.03 -19.32 10.68
C GLY A 251 5.42 -20.32 9.71
N VAL A 252 4.49 -21.13 10.23
CA VAL A 252 3.61 -21.99 9.45
C VAL A 252 2.28 -21.26 9.25
N ASP A 253 1.75 -21.29 8.03
CA ASP A 253 0.48 -20.66 7.64
C ASP A 253 0.36 -19.19 8.06
N LYS A 254 1.44 -18.43 7.86
CA LYS A 254 1.48 -16.97 8.01
C LYS A 254 1.41 -16.30 6.65
N ASP A 255 0.61 -15.25 6.54
CA ASP A 255 0.44 -14.52 5.28
C ASP A 255 1.67 -13.68 4.96
N SER A 256 2.32 -13.14 6.00
CA SER A 256 3.51 -12.30 5.90
C SER A 256 4.45 -12.43 7.10
N LEU A 257 5.70 -11.99 6.91
CA LEU A 257 6.70 -11.85 7.96
C LEU A 257 6.29 -10.80 9.02
N GLN A 258 5.57 -9.76 8.61
CA GLN A 258 5.00 -8.72 9.49
C GLN A 258 4.03 -9.32 10.51
N GLN A 259 3.07 -10.13 10.03
CA GLN A 259 2.10 -10.80 10.87
C GLN A 259 2.79 -11.72 11.88
N ALA A 260 3.77 -12.52 11.43
CA ALA A 260 4.54 -13.40 12.30
C ALA A 260 5.30 -12.62 13.40
N ALA A 261 5.85 -11.44 13.08
CA ALA A 261 6.51 -10.58 14.06
C ALA A 261 5.52 -10.00 15.08
N VAL A 262 4.39 -9.45 14.65
CA VAL A 262 3.35 -8.88 15.52
C VAL A 262 2.74 -9.94 16.43
N GLU A 263 2.36 -11.10 15.89
CA GLU A 263 1.86 -12.22 16.70
C GLU A 263 2.91 -12.72 17.71
N LYS A 264 4.19 -12.77 17.32
CA LYS A 264 5.27 -13.19 18.23
C LYS A 264 5.49 -12.19 19.35
N LEU A 265 5.46 -10.89 19.06
CA LEU A 265 5.49 -9.81 20.06
C LEU A 265 4.33 -9.94 21.05
N LYS A 266 3.08 -10.08 20.56
CA LYS A 266 1.89 -10.30 21.40
C LYS A 266 2.03 -11.54 22.28
N SER A 267 2.49 -12.67 21.73
CA SER A 267 2.67 -13.92 22.48
C SER A 267 3.70 -13.85 23.62
N LYS A 268 4.58 -12.84 23.58
CA LYS A 268 5.60 -12.55 24.60
C LYS A 268 5.29 -11.28 25.40
N TRP A 269 4.12 -10.66 25.19
CA TRP A 269 3.72 -9.39 25.80
C TRP A 269 4.73 -8.26 25.60
N CYS A 270 5.50 -8.31 24.50
CA CYS A 270 6.60 -7.40 24.24
C CYS A 270 6.20 -6.26 23.31
N THR A 271 6.54 -5.05 23.72
CA THR A 271 6.48 -3.81 22.94
C THR A 271 7.77 -3.56 22.15
N VAL A 272 7.65 -2.91 20.98
CA VAL A 272 8.78 -2.54 20.12
C VAL A 272 8.68 -1.09 19.63
N ALA A 273 9.82 -0.40 19.61
CA ALA A 273 10.02 0.86 18.90
C ALA A 273 11.04 0.72 17.76
N THR A 274 10.90 1.50 16.70
CA THR A 274 11.79 1.47 15.53
C THR A 274 12.63 2.75 15.39
N ALA A 275 13.84 2.64 14.87
CA ALA A 275 14.70 3.77 14.48
C ALA A 275 15.21 3.59 13.04
N GLU A 276 14.69 4.38 12.12
CA GLU A 276 14.88 4.15 10.68
C GLU A 276 15.65 5.29 10.02
N SER A 277 16.76 4.93 9.37
CA SER A 277 17.47 5.80 8.43
C SER A 277 17.11 5.40 7.00
N CYS A 278 17.81 4.44 6.37
CA CYS A 278 17.64 4.16 4.94
C CYS A 278 16.27 3.58 4.54
N THR A 279 15.57 2.88 5.47
CA THR A 279 14.20 2.39 5.25
C THR A 279 13.15 3.49 5.35
N ALA A 280 13.44 4.60 6.04
CA ALA A 280 12.63 5.81 6.10
C ALA A 280 11.14 5.60 6.47
N GLY A 281 10.87 4.70 7.42
CA GLY A 281 9.51 4.44 7.94
C GLY A 281 8.87 3.16 7.40
N LEU A 282 9.54 2.47 6.47
CA LEU A 282 9.04 1.22 5.89
C LEU A 282 8.89 0.09 6.93
N LEU A 283 9.77 0.02 7.94
CA LEU A 283 9.65 -1.00 8.99
C LEU A 283 8.47 -0.71 9.92
N ALA A 284 8.32 0.54 10.37
CA ALA A 284 7.17 1.00 11.15
C ALA A 284 5.86 0.74 10.38
N LYS A 285 5.76 1.23 9.14
CA LYS A 285 4.64 1.02 8.22
C LYS A 285 4.25 -0.46 8.16
N ARG A 286 5.23 -1.34 7.90
CA ARG A 286 5.01 -2.79 7.80
C ARG A 286 4.52 -3.43 9.11
N ILE A 287 5.00 -3.00 10.27
CA ILE A 287 4.45 -3.47 11.55
C ILE A 287 2.99 -2.99 11.70
N THR A 288 2.71 -1.73 11.36
CA THR A 288 1.38 -1.12 11.47
C THR A 288 0.35 -1.57 10.43
N ASP A 289 0.78 -2.25 9.35
CA ASP A 289 -0.13 -2.89 8.38
C ASP A 289 -0.98 -4.01 8.99
N ILE A 290 -0.54 -4.57 10.13
CA ILE A 290 -1.22 -5.68 10.79
C ILE A 290 -2.28 -5.14 11.76
N PRO A 291 -3.57 -5.55 11.63
CA PRO A 291 -4.61 -5.16 12.58
C PRO A 291 -4.26 -5.51 14.03
N GLY A 292 -4.48 -4.56 14.95
CA GLY A 292 -4.10 -4.68 16.35
C GLY A 292 -2.59 -4.59 16.61
N SER A 293 -1.79 -4.07 15.68
CA SER A 293 -0.37 -3.73 15.92
C SER A 293 -0.16 -2.68 17.02
N SER A 294 -1.20 -1.91 17.36
CA SER A 294 -1.26 -1.00 18.51
C SER A 294 -0.85 -1.64 19.83
N ASP A 295 -1.07 -2.94 19.99
CA ASP A 295 -0.82 -3.65 21.25
C ASP A 295 0.68 -3.96 21.46
N VAL A 296 1.52 -3.69 20.44
CA VAL A 296 2.95 -4.02 20.44
C VAL A 296 3.85 -2.94 19.83
N PHE A 297 3.31 -1.97 19.07
CA PHE A 297 4.10 -0.95 18.37
C PHE A 297 3.91 0.42 19.00
N GLU A 298 4.92 0.86 19.77
CA GLU A 298 4.87 2.09 20.56
C GLU A 298 5.22 3.34 19.74
N THR A 299 6.33 3.31 19.01
CA THR A 299 6.91 4.52 18.39
C THR A 299 7.85 4.18 17.23
N GLY A 300 7.83 5.00 16.18
CA GLY A 300 8.82 4.98 15.10
C GLY A 300 9.57 6.30 14.97
N TYR A 301 10.90 6.26 15.05
CA TYR A 301 11.79 7.41 14.90
C TYR A 301 12.44 7.42 13.52
N ILE A 302 12.12 8.41 12.68
CA ILE A 302 12.70 8.54 11.32
C ILE A 302 13.93 9.45 11.38
N THR A 303 15.08 8.89 11.73
CA THR A 303 16.32 9.63 11.97
C THR A 303 17.21 9.67 10.73
N TYR A 304 16.67 10.21 9.63
CA TYR A 304 17.33 10.22 8.33
C TYR A 304 18.65 11.01 8.31
N SER A 305 18.77 12.09 9.09
CA SER A 305 19.99 12.90 9.24
C SER A 305 20.81 12.51 10.47
N ASN A 306 22.09 12.89 10.50
CA ASN A 306 22.94 12.71 11.69
C ASN A 306 22.44 13.52 12.89
N ALA A 307 22.00 14.77 12.66
CA ALA A 307 21.40 15.59 13.71
C ALA A 307 20.18 14.92 14.37
N ALA A 308 19.28 14.32 13.56
CA ALA A 308 18.13 13.60 14.09
C ALA A 308 18.51 12.35 14.91
N LYS A 309 19.58 11.63 14.52
CA LYS A 309 20.13 10.51 15.32
C LYS A 309 20.62 10.99 16.68
N THR A 310 21.30 12.13 16.75
CA THR A 310 21.75 12.73 18.01
C THR A 310 20.58 13.23 18.85
N GLU A 311 19.72 14.08 18.28
CA GLU A 311 18.63 14.78 18.98
C GLU A 311 17.56 13.82 19.52
N GLN A 312 17.04 12.93 18.67
CA GLN A 312 15.89 12.09 19.02
C GLN A 312 16.31 10.85 19.82
N LEU A 313 17.41 10.21 19.42
CA LEU A 313 17.85 8.90 19.94
C LEU A 313 19.03 8.99 20.91
N GLY A 314 19.70 10.14 21.02
CA GLY A 314 20.89 10.29 21.87
C GLY A 314 22.15 9.61 21.32
N VAL A 315 22.24 9.39 19.99
CA VAL A 315 23.45 8.84 19.37
C VAL A 315 24.60 9.86 19.53
N PRO A 316 25.76 9.50 20.14
CA PRO A 316 26.84 10.45 20.34
C PRO A 316 27.44 10.95 19.02
N GLU A 317 27.67 12.26 18.91
CA GLU A 317 28.30 12.82 17.70
C GLU A 317 29.68 12.23 17.41
N GLU A 318 30.48 11.97 18.45
CA GLU A 318 31.81 11.37 18.32
C GLU A 318 31.77 9.96 17.71
N LEU A 319 30.68 9.22 17.94
CA LEU A 319 30.45 7.92 17.31
C LEU A 319 30.17 8.11 15.81
N LEU A 320 29.31 9.08 15.45
CA LEU A 320 29.02 9.43 14.06
C LEU A 320 30.25 9.98 13.32
N LYS A 321 31.11 10.77 13.98
CA LYS A 321 32.38 11.28 13.42
C LYS A 321 33.39 10.15 13.19
N ARG A 322 33.54 9.24 14.17
CA ARG A 322 34.56 8.16 14.13
C ARG A 322 34.19 7.00 13.21
N TYR A 323 32.94 6.54 13.24
CA TYR A 323 32.51 5.33 12.53
C TYR A 323 31.60 5.62 11.33
N GLY A 324 31.03 6.82 11.24
CA GLY A 324 30.04 7.19 10.22
C GLY A 324 28.66 6.60 10.48
N ALA A 325 27.63 7.23 9.90
CA ALA A 325 26.23 6.87 10.13
C ALA A 325 25.85 5.42 9.75
N VAL A 326 26.64 4.79 8.88
CA VAL A 326 26.47 3.40 8.45
C VAL A 326 27.60 2.57 9.07
N SER A 327 27.34 2.08 10.28
CA SER A 327 28.26 1.27 11.09
C SER A 327 27.45 0.44 12.10
N PRO A 328 27.99 -0.68 12.63
CA PRO A 328 27.31 -1.43 13.67
C PRO A 328 27.12 -0.60 14.95
N GLU A 329 28.12 0.22 15.33
CA GLU A 329 28.04 1.09 16.51
C GLU A 329 26.89 2.09 16.40
N THR A 330 26.66 2.66 15.20
CA THR A 330 25.55 3.60 14.99
C THR A 330 24.22 2.87 15.04
N ALA A 331 24.12 1.68 14.45
CA ALA A 331 22.90 0.86 14.51
C ALA A 331 22.55 0.51 15.97
N GLU A 332 23.51 0.03 16.75
CA GLU A 332 23.32 -0.30 18.17
C GLU A 332 22.93 0.91 19.02
N ALA A 333 23.58 2.06 18.80
CA ALA A 333 23.24 3.31 19.48
C ALA A 333 21.81 3.77 19.14
N MET A 334 21.41 3.69 17.86
CA MET A 334 20.03 3.99 17.43
C MET A 334 19.01 3.03 18.06
N ALA A 335 19.30 1.72 18.10
CA ALA A 335 18.39 0.70 18.65
C ALA A 335 18.21 0.87 20.17
N LYS A 336 19.30 1.11 20.88
CA LYS A 336 19.28 1.42 22.32
C LYS A 336 18.55 2.74 22.59
N GLY A 337 18.80 3.76 21.78
CA GLY A 337 18.12 5.05 21.86
C GLY A 337 16.60 4.92 21.69
N ALA A 338 16.15 4.19 20.67
CA ALA A 338 14.73 3.98 20.38
C ALA A 338 14.01 3.31 21.56
N ARG A 339 14.61 2.25 22.11
CA ARG A 339 14.10 1.54 23.29
C ARG A 339 13.96 2.47 24.49
N LEU A 340 15.04 3.16 24.85
CA LEU A 340 15.08 4.00 26.05
C LEU A 340 14.23 5.27 25.96
N LYS A 341 13.99 5.79 24.75
CA LYS A 341 13.22 7.03 24.52
C LYS A 341 11.72 6.79 24.40
N SER A 342 11.30 5.62 23.90
CA SER A 342 9.89 5.23 23.83
C SER A 342 9.40 4.58 25.13
N GLY A 343 10.28 3.90 25.87
CA GLY A 343 9.90 3.06 27.00
C GLY A 343 9.53 1.63 26.60
N ALA A 344 9.53 1.30 25.31
CA ALA A 344 9.29 -0.04 24.80
C ALA A 344 10.33 -1.05 25.34
N GLU A 345 9.98 -2.34 25.38
CA GLU A 345 10.89 -3.40 25.83
C GLU A 345 11.98 -3.71 24.81
N LEU A 346 11.67 -3.52 23.52
CA LEU A 346 12.58 -3.69 22.39
C LEU A 346 12.74 -2.39 21.60
N GLY A 347 13.96 -2.13 21.13
CA GLY A 347 14.24 -1.11 20.12
C GLY A 347 15.00 -1.73 18.96
N ILE A 348 14.52 -1.53 17.73
CA ILE A 348 15.16 -2.04 16.52
C ILE A 348 15.52 -0.88 15.58
N ALA A 349 16.74 -0.88 15.05
CA ALA A 349 17.26 0.19 14.20
C ALA A 349 17.80 -0.33 12.87
N VAL A 350 17.68 0.51 11.84
CA VAL A 350 18.15 0.23 10.47
C VAL A 350 18.90 1.44 9.92
N THR A 351 20.19 1.27 9.59
CA THR A 351 21.03 2.29 8.94
C THR A 351 21.89 1.70 7.83
N GLY A 352 21.96 2.36 6.68
CA GLY A 352 22.55 1.77 5.48
C GLY A 352 22.54 2.67 4.25
N ILE A 353 23.05 2.14 3.15
CA ILE A 353 23.24 2.83 1.87
C ILE A 353 22.34 2.15 0.83
N ALA A 354 21.12 2.67 0.68
CA ALA A 354 20.14 2.09 -0.23
C ALA A 354 20.41 2.38 -1.71
N GLY A 355 21.31 3.31 -2.05
CA GLY A 355 21.63 3.64 -3.44
C GLY A 355 20.61 4.56 -4.15
N PRO A 356 20.79 4.80 -5.46
CA PRO A 356 21.89 4.30 -6.29
C PRO A 356 23.25 4.96 -5.98
N GLY A 357 23.25 6.15 -5.38
CA GLY A 357 24.47 6.84 -4.91
C GLY A 357 24.76 6.67 -3.42
N GLY A 358 25.83 7.34 -2.96
CA GLY A 358 26.19 7.44 -1.53
C GLY A 358 27.04 6.30 -0.97
N GLY A 359 27.51 5.37 -1.80
CA GLY A 359 28.47 4.34 -1.43
C GLY A 359 29.93 4.76 -1.62
N THR A 360 30.84 4.11 -0.91
CA THR A 360 32.30 4.14 -1.12
C THR A 360 32.80 2.70 -1.37
N PRO A 361 34.07 2.47 -1.77
CA PRO A 361 34.63 1.12 -1.90
C PRO A 361 34.54 0.30 -0.60
N GLU A 362 34.72 0.95 0.57
CA GLU A 362 34.68 0.34 1.90
C GLU A 362 33.23 0.16 2.40
N LYS A 363 32.33 1.04 1.97
CA LYS A 363 30.91 1.06 2.33
C LYS A 363 30.05 1.15 1.06
N PRO A 364 29.95 0.08 0.26
CA PRO A 364 29.25 0.13 -1.01
C PRO A 364 27.73 0.27 -0.84
N VAL A 365 27.05 0.63 -1.92
CA VAL A 365 25.60 0.53 -2.04
C VAL A 365 25.14 -0.90 -1.72
N GLY A 366 23.99 -1.04 -1.08
CA GLY A 366 23.48 -2.32 -0.57
C GLY A 366 23.99 -2.70 0.82
N LEU A 367 24.95 -1.96 1.39
CA LEU A 367 25.40 -2.17 2.78
C LEU A 367 24.37 -1.61 3.77
N VAL A 368 23.86 -2.46 4.67
CA VAL A 368 22.96 -2.05 5.75
C VAL A 368 23.36 -2.76 7.06
N TYR A 369 23.32 -2.03 8.17
CA TYR A 369 23.41 -2.54 9.52
C TYR A 369 22.04 -2.44 10.20
N ILE A 370 21.63 -3.54 10.82
CA ILE A 370 20.38 -3.65 11.58
C ILE A 370 20.75 -4.07 13.00
N ALA A 371 20.25 -3.39 14.02
CA ALA A 371 20.50 -3.74 15.41
C ALA A 371 19.20 -3.81 16.22
N LEU A 372 19.15 -4.71 17.20
CA LEU A 372 18.00 -4.94 18.07
C LEU A 372 18.50 -4.95 19.52
N SER A 373 18.02 -4.00 20.30
CA SER A 373 18.24 -3.90 21.74
C SER A 373 17.02 -4.41 22.49
N GLY A 374 17.20 -5.38 23.37
CA GLY A 374 16.29 -5.69 24.48
C GLY A 374 16.89 -5.26 25.81
N SER A 375 16.18 -5.52 26.91
CA SER A 375 16.57 -5.23 28.30
C SER A 375 18.06 -5.47 28.58
N ASN A 376 18.49 -6.73 28.42
CA ASN A 376 19.79 -7.27 28.81
C ASN A 376 20.62 -7.82 27.63
N LYS A 377 20.17 -7.61 26.38
CA LYS A 377 20.79 -8.21 25.19
C LYS A 377 20.78 -7.22 24.02
N MET A 378 21.91 -7.10 23.33
CA MET A 378 22.05 -6.40 22.06
C MET A 378 22.47 -7.42 21.01
N VAL A 379 21.88 -7.35 19.82
CA VAL A 379 22.33 -8.10 18.65
C VAL A 379 22.32 -7.18 17.43
N TYR A 380 23.23 -7.39 16.49
CA TYR A 380 23.19 -6.72 15.20
C TYR A 380 23.46 -7.70 14.05
N LYS A 381 23.07 -7.29 12.85
CA LYS A 381 23.31 -8.01 11.60
C LYS A 381 23.78 -7.03 10.54
N LYS A 382 24.91 -7.34 9.91
CA LYS A 382 25.35 -6.72 8.65
C LYS A 382 24.69 -7.47 7.50
N ILE A 383 24.09 -6.75 6.57
CA ILE A 383 23.69 -7.29 5.27
C ILE A 383 24.42 -6.51 4.17
N GLN A 384 24.78 -7.24 3.11
CA GLN A 384 25.26 -6.66 1.86
C GLN A 384 24.36 -7.20 0.75
N VAL A 385 23.57 -6.31 0.16
CA VAL A 385 22.75 -6.63 -1.00
C VAL A 385 23.60 -6.48 -2.26
N GLY A 386 23.38 -7.34 -3.26
CA GLY A 386 24.17 -7.36 -4.51
C GLY A 386 23.93 -6.13 -5.39
N ARG A 387 24.88 -5.84 -6.30
CA ARG A 387 24.88 -4.65 -7.17
C ARG A 387 23.65 -4.52 -8.10
N LEU A 388 22.96 -5.61 -8.39
CA LEU A 388 21.76 -5.64 -9.25
C LEU A 388 20.47 -5.27 -8.50
N ALA A 389 20.53 -5.06 -7.17
CA ALA A 389 19.36 -4.66 -6.40
C ALA A 389 19.14 -3.15 -6.48
N ASP A 390 17.92 -2.75 -6.87
CA ASP A 390 17.53 -1.35 -6.81
C ASP A 390 17.35 -0.84 -5.36
N ARG A 391 17.10 0.46 -5.25
CA ARG A 391 16.94 1.14 -3.95
C ARG A 391 15.80 0.57 -3.12
N GLU A 392 14.68 0.21 -3.73
CA GLU A 392 13.52 -0.32 -3.02
C GLU A 392 13.76 -1.76 -2.57
N TYR A 393 14.47 -2.55 -3.38
CA TYR A 393 14.92 -3.88 -2.99
C TYR A 393 15.77 -3.82 -1.71
N VAL A 394 16.78 -2.93 -1.65
CA VAL A 394 17.64 -2.80 -0.45
C VAL A 394 16.80 -2.42 0.79
N ARG A 395 15.84 -1.50 0.64
CA ARG A 395 14.97 -1.06 1.74
C ARG A 395 14.04 -2.17 2.23
N THR A 396 13.34 -2.84 1.33
CA THR A 396 12.39 -3.89 1.69
C THR A 396 13.12 -5.13 2.25
N PHE A 397 14.28 -5.51 1.70
CA PHE A 397 15.08 -6.62 2.24
C PHE A 397 15.68 -6.31 3.63
N ALA A 398 16.13 -5.07 3.86
CA ALA A 398 16.57 -4.63 5.19
C ALA A 398 15.41 -4.65 6.21
N SER A 399 14.24 -4.16 5.82
CA SER A 399 13.04 -4.20 6.65
C SER A 399 12.59 -5.64 6.96
N SER A 400 12.63 -6.57 5.98
CA SER A 400 12.33 -7.98 6.23
C SER A 400 13.36 -8.62 7.16
N THR A 401 14.64 -8.31 6.97
CA THR A 401 15.69 -8.78 7.89
C THR A 401 15.47 -8.30 9.33
N ALA A 402 15.01 -7.06 9.52
CA ALA A 402 14.68 -6.53 10.84
C ALA A 402 13.47 -7.25 11.48
N LEU A 403 12.39 -7.52 10.72
CA LEU A 403 11.25 -8.30 11.21
C LEU A 403 11.65 -9.73 11.58
N PHE A 404 12.49 -10.39 10.78
CA PHE A 404 13.00 -11.72 11.09
C PHE A 404 13.89 -11.71 12.34
N MET A 405 14.71 -10.68 12.53
CA MET A 405 15.50 -10.51 13.76
C MET A 405 14.60 -10.37 15.01
N LEU A 406 13.45 -9.69 14.94
CA LEU A 406 12.49 -9.65 16.05
C LEU A 406 11.96 -11.05 16.39
N ILE A 407 11.56 -11.82 15.37
CA ILE A 407 11.02 -13.18 15.53
C ILE A 407 12.05 -14.13 16.16
N ASP A 408 13.30 -14.09 15.68
CA ASP A 408 14.40 -14.92 16.19
C ASP A 408 14.86 -14.51 17.59
N PHE A 409 14.95 -13.20 17.86
CA PHE A 409 15.31 -12.69 19.19
C PHE A 409 14.31 -13.14 20.26
N LEU A 410 13.01 -13.14 19.94
CA LEU A 410 11.92 -13.62 20.80
C LEU A 410 11.74 -15.15 20.80
N ARG A 411 12.49 -15.89 19.97
CA ARG A 411 12.52 -17.35 19.96
C ARG A 411 13.56 -17.90 20.94
N ASN A 412 14.72 -17.26 21.03
CA ASN A 412 15.86 -17.72 21.82
C ASN A 412 15.77 -17.23 23.29
N ASP A 413 14.65 -17.58 23.95
CA ASP A 413 14.38 -17.37 25.38
C ASP A 413 14.69 -15.98 25.95
N TYR A 414 14.39 -14.93 25.17
CA TYR A 414 14.32 -13.58 25.73
C TYR A 414 13.09 -13.47 26.65
N GLU A 415 13.37 -13.29 27.94
CA GLU A 415 12.39 -12.88 28.94
C GLU A 415 12.37 -11.34 29.04
N PRO A 416 11.20 -10.69 28.87
CA PRO A 416 11.09 -9.26 29.10
C PRO A 416 11.38 -8.91 30.56
N SER A 417 11.87 -7.70 30.82
CA SER A 417 12.15 -7.28 32.19
C SER A 417 10.85 -7.19 33.00
N SER A 418 10.80 -7.85 34.16
CA SER A 418 9.62 -8.02 35.01
C SER A 418 9.06 -6.69 35.57
N LYS A 419 8.34 -5.96 34.71
CA LYS A 419 7.53 -4.76 35.03
C LYS A 419 6.09 -4.86 34.50
N ALA A 420 5.60 -6.08 34.29
CA ALA A 420 4.17 -6.36 34.21
C ALA A 420 3.74 -7.00 35.54
N GLY A 421 3.14 -6.20 36.42
CA GLY A 421 2.53 -6.69 37.65
C GLY A 421 1.24 -7.43 37.35
N THR A 422 1.26 -8.76 37.50
CA THR A 422 0.13 -9.66 37.77
C THR A 422 -1.30 -9.16 37.43
N ALA A 423 -1.85 -9.72 36.35
CA ALA A 423 -3.29 -10.03 36.27
C ALA A 423 -3.47 -11.32 35.45
N GLN A 424 -3.44 -12.47 36.13
CA GLN A 424 -3.84 -13.74 35.52
C GLN A 424 -5.35 -13.82 35.35
N GLU A 425 -5.76 -14.40 34.23
CA GLU A 425 -6.91 -15.30 34.05
C GLU A 425 -8.11 -15.15 35.00
N ASN A 426 -9.25 -14.74 34.42
CA ASN A 426 -10.49 -15.52 34.55
C ASN A 426 -11.42 -15.27 33.34
N ALA A 427 -12.08 -16.34 32.89
CA ALA A 427 -13.04 -16.32 31.79
C ALA A 427 -14.40 -15.73 32.25
N PRO A 428 -15.29 -15.30 31.34
CA PRO A 428 -16.46 -14.52 31.72
C PRO A 428 -17.60 -15.37 32.26
N ASP A 429 -18.18 -14.95 33.38
CA ASP A 429 -19.57 -15.24 33.73
C ASP A 429 -20.27 -13.94 34.18
N GLY A 430 -21.59 -13.93 34.15
CA GLY A 430 -22.36 -12.72 33.89
C GLY A 430 -22.49 -11.71 35.04
N GLY A 431 -22.50 -10.43 34.64
CA GLY A 431 -23.50 -9.49 35.17
C GLY A 431 -22.99 -8.27 35.93
N LYS A 432 -23.60 -7.12 35.56
CA LYS A 432 -23.72 -5.88 36.33
C LYS A 432 -22.42 -5.12 36.62
N THR A 433 -22.19 -4.09 35.79
CA THR A 433 -21.23 -3.02 36.05
C THR A 433 -21.78 -2.08 37.13
N GLU A 434 -21.26 -2.14 38.36
CA GLU A 434 -21.36 -1.05 39.34
C GLU A 434 -19.99 -0.40 39.53
N VAL A 435 -19.98 0.93 39.54
CA VAL A 435 -18.77 1.75 39.71
C VAL A 435 -18.55 1.98 41.20
N CYS A 436 -17.35 1.67 41.72
CA CYS A 436 -16.96 2.13 43.05
C CYS A 436 -15.45 2.39 43.17
N THR A 437 -15.12 3.66 43.44
CA THR A 437 -13.77 4.20 43.71
C THR A 437 -13.40 4.10 45.18
N LEU A 438 -12.20 3.59 45.53
CA LEU A 438 -11.57 3.67 46.87
C LEU A 438 -10.02 3.57 46.72
N PRO A 439 -9.18 3.93 47.72
CA PRO A 439 -8.86 5.32 48.05
C PRO A 439 -7.34 5.59 48.18
N VAL A 440 -6.93 6.86 48.15
CA VAL A 440 -5.55 7.27 48.45
C VAL A 440 -5.33 7.33 49.97
N LYS A 441 -4.17 6.86 50.45
CA LYS A 441 -3.69 7.07 51.83
C LYS A 441 -2.47 8.00 51.84
N GLU A 442 -2.53 9.00 52.72
CA GLU A 442 -1.48 9.99 52.95
C GLU A 442 -0.39 9.48 53.90
N THR A 443 0.81 10.10 53.86
CA THR A 443 1.63 10.35 55.07
C THR A 443 2.64 11.49 54.83
N GLY A 444 2.48 12.61 55.55
CA GLY A 444 3.53 13.53 56.04
C GLY A 444 4.35 14.37 55.04
N THR A 445 4.74 15.62 55.32
CA THR A 445 4.55 16.54 56.49
C THR A 445 4.65 17.99 56.01
N ALA A 446 4.13 18.96 56.77
CA ALA A 446 4.04 20.37 56.38
C ALA A 446 4.79 21.35 57.31
N GLN A 447 5.25 22.48 56.75
CA GLN A 447 5.43 23.82 57.35
C GLN A 447 6.02 24.72 56.23
N ASP A 448 5.45 25.88 55.87
CA ASP A 448 5.26 27.05 56.72
C ASP A 448 4.22 28.07 56.17
N TYR A 449 3.71 28.91 57.09
CA TYR A 449 2.88 30.13 56.94
C TYR A 449 1.45 30.04 56.35
N ALA A 450 0.48 30.17 57.26
CA ALA A 450 -0.90 30.61 57.01
C ALA A 450 -1.34 31.61 58.09
N VAL A 451 -2.04 32.67 57.66
CA VAL A 451 -2.75 33.74 58.43
C VAL A 451 -3.65 34.45 57.38
N GLU A 452 -4.89 34.90 57.55
CA GLU A 452 -6.04 34.78 58.50
C GLU A 452 -7.26 35.40 57.71
N ILE A 453 -8.56 35.17 57.94
CA ILE A 453 -9.33 34.40 58.94
C ILE A 453 -10.69 33.94 58.30
N GLU A 454 -11.57 33.30 59.07
CA GLU A 454 -12.95 32.87 58.75
C GLU A 454 -13.95 34.09 58.62
N ASP A 455 -15.25 33.99 58.27
CA ASP A 455 -16.26 33.20 58.97
C ASP A 455 -17.68 33.16 58.32
N VAL A 456 -18.46 32.15 58.77
CA VAL A 456 -19.92 31.96 58.72
C VAL A 456 -20.66 31.84 57.35
N LYS A 457 -21.13 30.61 57.10
CA LYS A 457 -22.19 30.23 56.14
C LYS A 457 -23.61 30.60 56.64
N GLU A 458 -24.61 30.28 55.82
CA GLU A 458 -26.03 30.10 56.19
C GLU A 458 -26.87 31.37 56.45
N ASN A 459 -27.49 31.87 55.38
CA ASN A 459 -28.91 31.55 55.15
C ASN A 459 -29.36 31.82 53.71
N ALA A 460 -30.54 31.30 53.34
CA ALA A 460 -31.19 31.43 52.04
C ALA A 460 -30.54 30.71 50.83
N GLY A 461 -30.44 29.38 50.94
CA GLY A 461 -30.65 28.54 49.74
C GLY A 461 -32.10 28.65 49.22
N SER A 462 -32.35 28.10 48.02
CA SER A 462 -33.64 28.06 47.27
C SER A 462 -33.92 29.14 46.21
N LYS A 463 -32.96 29.43 45.32
CA LYS A 463 -33.31 29.86 43.93
C LYS A 463 -32.23 29.68 42.84
N PHE A 464 -31.05 29.13 43.15
CA PHE A 464 -29.98 28.94 42.16
C PHE A 464 -30.08 27.64 41.33
N GLU A 465 -30.68 26.58 41.88
CA GLU A 465 -30.81 25.26 41.21
C GLU A 465 -31.86 25.20 40.07
N GLN A 466 -32.44 26.34 39.65
CA GLN A 466 -33.37 26.39 38.49
C GLN A 466 -32.82 27.17 37.29
N ILE A 467 -31.54 27.53 37.28
CA ILE A 467 -30.92 28.27 36.16
C ILE A 467 -29.72 27.52 35.54
N GLU A 468 -29.05 26.59 36.25
CA GLU A 468 -27.89 25.86 35.71
C GLU A 468 -28.21 24.80 34.64
N GLU A 469 -29.48 24.44 34.39
CA GLU A 469 -29.85 23.47 33.34
C GLU A 469 -30.13 24.08 31.96
N GLN A 470 -29.99 25.41 31.74
CA GLN A 470 -30.11 26.00 30.39
C GLN A 470 -29.04 27.04 30.05
N LYS A 471 -28.30 26.75 28.97
CA LYS A 471 -27.31 27.56 28.23
C LYS A 471 -25.92 27.73 28.87
N HIS A 472 -25.00 26.88 28.42
CA HIS A 472 -23.65 27.37 28.08
C HIS A 472 -23.67 27.97 26.65
N ASP A 473 -22.73 28.88 26.37
CA ASP A 473 -22.53 29.63 25.11
C ASP A 473 -23.50 30.78 24.77
N THR A 474 -23.57 31.81 25.64
CA THR A 474 -23.72 33.22 25.21
C THR A 474 -23.14 34.18 26.26
N PHE A 475 -22.46 35.25 25.85
CA PHE A 475 -22.20 36.42 26.72
C PHE A 475 -23.50 37.21 26.95
N PRO A 476 -23.63 37.97 28.05
CA PRO A 476 -24.82 38.79 28.32
C PRO A 476 -25.08 39.83 27.24
N THR A 477 -26.35 40.10 26.97
CA THR A 477 -26.83 41.15 26.06
C THR A 477 -26.85 42.53 26.74
N GLU A 478 -27.08 43.60 25.97
CA GLU A 478 -27.21 44.95 26.55
C GLU A 478 -28.44 45.08 27.48
N ASP A 479 -29.50 44.31 27.24
CA ASP A 479 -30.69 44.30 28.09
C ASP A 479 -30.42 43.60 29.44
N ASP A 480 -29.71 42.45 29.42
CA ASP A 480 -29.27 41.76 30.65
C ASP A 480 -28.41 42.70 31.53
N MET A 481 -27.56 43.52 30.90
CA MET A 481 -26.70 44.48 31.58
C MET A 481 -27.48 45.67 32.19
N GLN A 482 -28.60 46.09 31.58
CA GLN A 482 -29.47 47.12 32.15
C GLN A 482 -30.27 46.59 33.35
N GLU A 483 -30.75 45.35 33.30
CA GLU A 483 -31.49 44.74 34.40
C GLU A 483 -30.59 44.58 35.65
N ILE A 484 -29.35 44.11 35.48
CA ILE A 484 -28.32 44.05 36.53
C ILE A 484 -28.00 45.44 37.10
N SER A 485 -27.90 46.47 36.25
CA SER A 485 -27.67 47.84 36.70
C SER A 485 -28.82 48.34 37.59
N SER A 486 -30.07 48.08 37.20
CA SER A 486 -31.27 48.54 37.93
C SER A 486 -31.41 47.93 39.33
N TYR A 487 -30.99 46.68 39.52
CA TYR A 487 -30.97 46.01 40.82
C TYR A 487 -29.90 46.59 41.77
N SER A 488 -28.80 47.15 41.24
CA SER A 488 -27.67 47.62 42.05
C SER A 488 -27.92 48.97 42.76
N GLU A 489 -28.83 49.81 42.26
CA GLU A 489 -28.99 51.16 42.80
C GLU A 489 -29.79 51.19 44.12
N ASN A 490 -30.83 50.36 44.26
CA ASN A 490 -31.87 50.54 45.28
C ASN A 490 -31.78 49.66 46.55
N THR A 491 -30.94 48.62 46.61
CA THR A 491 -30.91 47.69 47.78
C THR A 491 -29.54 47.21 48.26
N ALA A 492 -28.43 47.66 47.66
CA ALA A 492 -27.08 47.19 48.03
C ALA A 492 -26.27 48.18 48.91
N PRO A 493 -25.53 47.71 49.95
CA PRO A 493 -24.59 48.53 50.71
C PRO A 493 -23.47 49.14 49.86
N GLU A 494 -22.93 50.28 50.32
CA GLU A 494 -21.99 51.13 49.58
C GLU A 494 -20.66 50.42 49.20
N SER A 495 -20.26 49.41 49.97
CA SER A 495 -19.09 48.55 49.69
C SER A 495 -19.26 47.68 48.45
N VAL A 496 -20.49 47.30 48.08
CA VAL A 496 -20.77 46.42 46.93
C VAL A 496 -20.84 47.21 45.62
N LYS A 497 -21.36 48.45 45.67
CA LYS A 497 -21.49 49.34 44.49
C LYS A 497 -20.13 49.59 43.80
N LYS A 498 -19.03 49.65 44.57
CA LYS A 498 -17.68 49.84 44.04
C LYS A 498 -17.18 48.69 43.15
N ASN A 499 -17.54 47.45 43.47
CA ASN A 499 -17.08 46.27 42.73
C ASN A 499 -17.88 46.06 41.43
N ILE A 500 -19.18 46.34 41.44
CA ILE A 500 -20.05 46.25 40.25
C ILE A 500 -19.62 47.30 39.20
N ILE A 501 -19.42 48.55 39.62
CA ILE A 501 -18.95 49.65 38.74
C ILE A 501 -17.54 49.33 38.18
N GLY A 502 -16.68 48.68 38.97
CA GLY A 502 -15.37 48.19 38.52
C GLY A 502 -15.46 47.15 37.41
N GLY A 503 -16.33 46.14 37.55
CA GLY A 503 -16.54 45.08 36.54
C GLY A 503 -17.03 45.61 35.20
N VAL A 504 -18.04 46.49 35.21
CA VAL A 504 -18.61 47.10 33.99
C VAL A 504 -17.58 47.98 33.26
N ALA A 505 -16.69 48.65 34.00
CA ALA A 505 -15.62 49.46 33.42
C ALA A 505 -14.52 48.62 32.74
N VAL A 506 -14.23 47.41 33.23
CA VAL A 506 -13.27 46.48 32.61
C VAL A 506 -13.84 45.92 31.30
N ILE A 507 -15.09 45.48 31.30
CA ILE A 507 -15.76 44.91 30.12
C ILE A 507 -15.85 45.93 28.97
N LYS A 508 -16.17 47.20 29.27
CA LYS A 508 -16.13 48.28 28.25
C LYS A 508 -14.73 48.50 27.67
N LYS A 509 -13.68 48.40 28.50
CA LYS A 509 -12.28 48.55 28.06
C LYS A 509 -11.84 47.42 27.13
N GLU A 510 -12.26 46.19 27.40
CA GLU A 510 -11.97 45.04 26.53
C GLU A 510 -12.72 45.12 25.19
N GLN A 511 -13.97 45.58 25.18
CA GLN A 511 -14.70 45.83 23.92
C GLN A 511 -14.09 46.98 23.08
N GLU A 512 -13.58 48.04 23.70
CA GLU A 512 -12.84 49.10 22.98
C GLU A 512 -11.50 48.58 22.42
N TYR A 513 -10.73 47.80 23.19
CA TYR A 513 -9.48 47.18 22.71
C TYR A 513 -9.73 46.18 21.56
N GLY A 514 -10.84 45.43 21.58
CA GLY A 514 -11.25 44.55 20.49
C GLY A 514 -11.59 45.28 19.19
N LYS A 515 -12.11 46.51 19.26
CA LYS A 515 -12.42 47.34 18.08
C LYS A 515 -11.22 48.11 17.50
N LEU A 516 -10.14 48.30 18.27
CA LEU A 516 -8.98 49.09 17.85
C LEU A 516 -7.98 48.37 16.93
N ILE A 517 -8.22 47.08 16.59
CA ILE A 517 -7.35 46.29 15.69
C ILE A 517 -8.11 45.78 14.45
N THR A 518 -9.00 46.60 13.86
CA THR A 518 -9.53 46.38 12.51
C THR A 518 -9.44 47.61 11.61
N ASP A 519 -8.95 47.39 10.39
CA ASP A 519 -8.86 48.30 9.23
C ASP A 519 -8.41 49.76 9.45
N LYS A 520 -7.10 49.98 9.29
CA LYS A 520 -6.57 50.88 8.23
C LYS A 520 -5.10 50.57 7.88
N LYS A 521 -4.79 50.63 6.57
CA LYS A 521 -3.45 50.48 5.96
C LYS A 521 -2.68 49.17 6.23
N ARG A 522 -3.24 48.03 5.79
CA ARG A 522 -2.44 46.83 5.44
C ARG A 522 -2.27 46.77 3.92
N SER A 523 -1.04 46.54 3.44
CA SER A 523 -0.73 46.63 2.01
C SER A 523 -1.44 45.55 1.18
N LEU A 524 -1.52 45.74 -0.14
CA LEU A 524 -2.15 44.78 -1.05
C LEU A 524 -1.43 43.42 -1.00
N ALA A 525 -0.09 43.44 -0.86
CA ALA A 525 0.72 42.26 -0.59
C ALA A 525 0.37 41.59 0.75
N TYR A 526 0.16 42.34 1.83
CA TYR A 526 -0.26 41.77 3.12
C TYR A 526 -1.58 41.00 2.98
N ARG A 527 -2.59 41.59 2.32
CA ARG A 527 -3.90 40.95 2.09
C ARG A 527 -3.81 39.71 1.19
N PHE A 528 -2.83 39.66 0.28
CA PHE A 528 -2.54 38.49 -0.53
C PHE A 528 -1.87 37.38 0.30
N PHE A 529 -0.77 37.69 0.98
CA PHE A 529 -0.04 36.71 1.81
C PHE A 529 -0.89 36.17 2.97
N SER A 530 -1.73 36.97 3.62
CA SER A 530 -2.63 36.47 4.68
C SER A 530 -3.73 35.54 4.16
N ARG A 531 -3.99 35.49 2.85
CA ARG A 531 -4.94 34.54 2.22
C ARG A 531 -4.25 33.26 1.74
N VAL A 532 -2.99 33.34 1.34
CA VAL A 532 -2.23 32.24 0.72
C VAL A 532 -1.34 31.50 1.71
N LEU A 533 -0.72 32.20 2.66
CA LEU A 533 0.16 31.64 3.69
C LEU A 533 -0.60 31.45 5.02
N PRO A 534 -0.33 30.38 5.79
CA PRO A 534 -0.82 30.25 7.17
C PRO A 534 -0.43 31.47 8.01
N TRP A 535 -1.41 32.09 8.66
CA TRP A 535 -1.25 33.36 9.38
C TRP A 535 -1.56 33.26 10.88
N ARG A 536 -1.03 34.20 11.66
CA ARG A 536 -1.39 34.35 13.09
C ARG A 536 -2.83 34.84 13.18
N GLY A 537 -3.69 34.03 13.80
CA GLY A 537 -5.14 34.24 13.90
C GLY A 537 -5.98 33.23 13.10
N ASP A 538 -5.39 32.49 12.16
CA ASP A 538 -6.11 31.45 11.41
C ASP A 538 -6.54 30.29 12.34
N SER A 539 -7.73 29.75 12.10
CA SER A 539 -8.21 28.50 12.72
C SER A 539 -7.35 27.31 12.32
N ALA A 540 -7.41 26.20 13.08
CA ALA A 540 -6.65 24.99 12.76
C ALA A 540 -6.96 24.47 11.34
N GLY A 541 -8.24 24.40 10.97
CA GLY A 541 -8.66 23.99 9.63
C GLY A 541 -8.21 24.94 8.53
N GLU A 542 -8.18 26.26 8.78
CA GLU A 542 -7.72 27.22 7.78
C GLU A 542 -6.20 27.18 7.57
N LYS A 543 -5.40 26.96 8.62
CA LYS A 543 -3.95 26.71 8.50
C LYS A 543 -3.68 25.46 7.67
N ILE A 544 -4.41 24.37 7.91
CA ILE A 544 -4.30 23.13 7.13
C ILE A 544 -4.67 23.38 5.67
N ARG A 545 -5.78 24.07 5.39
CA ARG A 545 -6.21 24.43 4.02
C ARG A 545 -5.16 25.23 3.25
N LYS A 546 -4.57 26.25 3.89
CA LYS A 546 -3.50 27.08 3.27
C LYS A 546 -2.21 26.29 3.08
N LEU A 547 -1.85 25.41 4.02
CA LEU A 547 -0.69 24.52 3.87
C LEU A 547 -0.87 23.53 2.70
N LEU A 548 -2.04 22.90 2.58
CA LEU A 548 -2.38 22.03 1.45
C LEU A 548 -2.33 22.76 0.10
N PHE A 549 -2.82 24.01 0.05
CA PHE A 549 -2.71 24.85 -1.13
C PHE A 549 -1.25 25.12 -1.53
N LEU A 550 -0.36 25.40 -0.56
CA LEU A 550 1.07 25.62 -0.83
C LEU A 550 1.79 24.35 -1.30
N VAL A 551 1.44 23.18 -0.74
CA VAL A 551 1.97 21.89 -1.21
C VAL A 551 1.50 21.64 -2.65
N ALA A 552 0.21 21.81 -2.95
CA ALA A 552 -0.34 21.63 -4.29
C ALA A 552 0.29 22.62 -5.30
N LEU A 553 0.48 23.88 -4.92
CA LEU A 553 1.14 24.89 -5.76
C LEU A 553 2.61 24.56 -6.01
N THR A 554 3.32 24.08 -4.99
CA THR A 554 4.71 23.62 -5.15
C THR A 554 4.79 22.44 -6.12
N VAL A 555 3.92 21.44 -5.97
CA VAL A 555 3.83 20.29 -6.88
C VAL A 555 3.49 20.73 -8.31
N LEU A 556 2.58 21.69 -8.48
CA LEU A 556 2.22 22.24 -9.79
C LEU A 556 3.40 22.96 -10.46
N ILE A 557 4.11 23.81 -9.71
CA ILE A 557 5.29 24.53 -10.23
C ILE A 557 6.39 23.55 -10.61
N VAL A 558 6.76 22.62 -9.73
CA VAL A 558 7.80 21.62 -9.98
C VAL A 558 7.45 20.74 -11.18
N SER A 559 6.21 20.22 -11.25
CA SER A 559 5.73 19.44 -12.39
C SER A 559 5.74 20.25 -13.70
N GLY A 560 5.34 21.52 -13.64
CA GLY A 560 5.38 22.44 -14.78
C GLY A 560 6.80 22.72 -15.27
N THR A 561 7.77 22.90 -14.36
CA THR A 561 9.18 23.05 -14.70
C THR A 561 9.74 21.78 -15.33
N PHE A 562 9.43 20.59 -14.80
CA PHE A 562 9.84 19.32 -15.41
C PHE A 562 9.25 19.11 -16.82
N LEU A 563 7.96 19.41 -17.01
CA LEU A 563 7.30 19.32 -18.32
C LEU A 563 7.87 20.33 -19.32
N LEU A 564 8.13 21.56 -18.89
CA LEU A 564 8.75 22.58 -19.74
C LEU A 564 10.18 22.18 -20.14
N ASN A 565 10.98 21.69 -19.19
CA ASN A 565 12.33 21.24 -19.46
C ASN A 565 12.34 20.05 -20.44
N TYR A 566 11.47 19.06 -20.24
CA TYR A 566 11.29 17.93 -21.15
C TYR A 566 10.94 18.37 -22.58
N TYR A 567 10.03 19.33 -22.74
CA TYR A 567 9.65 19.87 -24.05
C TYR A 567 10.77 20.69 -24.70
N MET A 568 11.51 21.48 -23.91
CA MET A 568 12.65 22.26 -24.39
C MET A 568 13.82 21.38 -24.82
N GLU A 569 14.20 20.37 -24.03
CA GLU A 569 15.20 19.37 -24.40
C GLU A 569 14.83 18.63 -25.69
N GLY A 570 13.55 18.22 -25.83
CA GLY A 570 13.07 17.55 -27.03
C GLY A 570 13.16 18.43 -28.30
N ASN A 571 12.80 19.71 -28.21
CA ASN A 571 12.91 20.64 -29.33
C ASN A 571 14.37 20.97 -29.69
N GLN A 572 15.24 21.13 -28.69
CA GLN A 572 16.67 21.32 -28.91
C GLN A 572 17.30 20.12 -29.60
N ASN A 573 16.93 18.90 -29.18
CA ASN A 573 17.39 17.67 -29.83
C ASN A 573 16.92 17.58 -31.29
N GLN A 574 15.64 17.85 -31.55
CA GLN A 574 15.10 17.87 -32.92
C GLN A 574 15.81 18.90 -33.80
N SER A 575 16.04 20.12 -33.32
CA SER A 575 16.76 21.15 -34.09
C SER A 575 18.17 20.69 -34.49
N ARG A 576 18.91 20.04 -33.57
CA ARG A 576 20.24 19.50 -33.86
C ARG A 576 20.21 18.34 -34.86
N ILE A 577 19.16 17.52 -34.82
CA ILE A 577 18.92 16.44 -35.78
C ILE A 577 18.59 17.02 -37.17
N ASP A 578 17.81 18.10 -37.21
CA ASP A 578 17.46 18.80 -38.45
C ASP A 578 18.72 19.49 -39.07
N ASP A 579 19.61 20.07 -38.24
CA ASP A 579 20.92 20.60 -38.70
C ASP A 579 21.78 19.50 -39.36
N LEU A 580 21.82 18.29 -38.79
CA LEU A 580 22.51 17.15 -39.38
C LEU A 580 21.82 16.63 -40.65
N ALA A 581 20.48 16.68 -40.69
CA ALA A 581 19.72 16.29 -41.87
C ALA A 581 20.00 17.24 -43.04
N GLU A 582 20.17 18.54 -42.80
CA GLU A 582 20.61 19.50 -43.81
C GLU A 582 22.03 19.17 -44.32
N ILE A 583 22.96 18.76 -43.45
CA ILE A 583 24.28 18.26 -43.88
C ILE A 583 24.15 16.99 -44.74
N TYR A 584 23.25 16.07 -44.39
CA TYR A 584 23.02 14.82 -45.13
C TYR A 584 22.34 15.01 -46.50
N ASP A 585 21.40 15.96 -46.59
CA ASP A 585 20.63 16.26 -47.79
C ASP A 585 21.32 17.34 -48.68
N SER A 586 22.29 18.11 -48.18
CA SER A 586 23.04 19.14 -48.97
C SER A 586 24.14 18.60 -49.86
N TYR A 587 24.60 17.36 -49.65
CA TYR A 587 25.48 16.67 -50.60
C TYR A 587 24.65 16.09 -51.75
N GLU A 588 24.38 16.91 -52.76
CA GLU A 588 24.04 16.41 -54.10
C GLU A 588 25.23 15.59 -54.63
N VAL A 589 25.04 14.28 -54.73
CA VAL A 589 25.96 13.41 -55.45
C VAL A 589 25.70 13.67 -56.93
N GLU A 590 26.58 14.42 -57.60
CA GLU A 590 26.73 14.25 -59.04
C GLU A 590 27.04 12.76 -59.27
N ASP A 591 26.20 12.08 -60.06
CA ASP A 591 26.41 10.69 -60.49
C ASP A 591 27.70 10.62 -61.35
N ASP A 592 28.85 10.59 -60.68
CA ASP A 592 30.14 10.35 -61.29
C ASP A 592 30.28 8.83 -61.52
N PRO A 593 30.21 8.36 -62.78
CA PRO A 593 30.26 6.94 -63.10
C PRO A 593 31.67 6.34 -62.93
N GLU A 594 32.71 7.14 -62.62
CA GLU A 594 34.04 6.63 -62.27
C GLU A 594 34.16 6.28 -60.77
N LEU A 595 33.24 6.74 -59.92
CA LEU A 595 33.22 6.41 -58.49
C LEU A 595 32.35 5.18 -58.21
N ASP A 596 32.86 4.22 -57.43
CA ASP A 596 32.06 3.09 -56.99
C ASP A 596 31.01 3.47 -55.92
N VAL A 597 30.05 2.58 -55.69
CA VAL A 597 28.92 2.77 -54.76
C VAL A 597 29.39 3.05 -53.32
N VAL A 598 30.54 2.50 -52.90
CA VAL A 598 31.11 2.72 -51.56
C VAL A 598 31.71 4.12 -51.49
N GLN A 599 32.44 4.54 -52.54
CA GLN A 599 33.08 5.84 -52.64
C GLN A 599 32.05 6.99 -52.74
N GLN A 600 30.97 6.79 -53.51
CA GLN A 600 29.81 7.70 -53.55
C GLN A 600 29.11 7.79 -52.19
N SER A 601 28.88 6.66 -51.52
CA SER A 601 28.27 6.63 -50.18
C SER A 601 29.14 7.34 -49.14
N TYR A 602 30.46 7.11 -49.18
CA TYR A 602 31.42 7.75 -48.29
C TYR A 602 31.44 9.27 -48.47
N ASN A 603 31.38 9.76 -49.73
CA ASN A 603 31.31 11.19 -50.01
C ASN A 603 30.06 11.85 -49.39
N ARG A 604 28.91 11.18 -49.43
CA ARG A 604 27.66 11.67 -48.81
C ARG A 604 27.74 11.73 -47.27
N PHE A 605 28.38 10.74 -46.64
CA PHE A 605 28.55 10.70 -45.19
C PHE A 605 29.74 11.53 -44.69
N LYS A 606 30.64 12.00 -45.57
CA LYS A 606 31.86 12.72 -45.19
C LYS A 606 31.61 13.91 -44.26
N GLY A 607 30.64 14.77 -44.60
CA GLY A 607 30.28 15.93 -43.77
C GLY A 607 29.68 15.57 -42.40
N LEU A 608 29.08 14.38 -42.26
CA LEU A 608 28.61 13.84 -40.98
C LEU A 608 29.76 13.22 -40.17
N LEU A 609 30.64 12.46 -40.82
CA LEU A 609 31.82 11.85 -40.19
C LEU A 609 32.81 12.91 -39.65
N GLU A 610 32.91 14.06 -40.32
CA GLU A 610 33.66 15.23 -39.83
C GLU A 610 33.02 15.86 -38.57
N ARG A 611 31.72 15.64 -38.32
CA ARG A 611 31.02 16.07 -37.09
C ARG A 611 31.14 15.04 -35.97
N ASN A 612 30.95 13.76 -36.28
CA ASN A 612 31.26 12.65 -35.40
C ASN A 612 31.57 11.38 -36.20
N GLY A 613 32.79 10.85 -36.05
CA GLY A 613 33.24 9.63 -36.72
C GLY A 613 32.54 8.34 -36.27
N ASP A 614 31.77 8.39 -35.19
CA ASP A 614 30.94 7.28 -34.71
C ASP A 614 29.62 7.12 -35.50
N ILE A 615 29.31 8.02 -36.46
CA ILE A 615 28.12 7.90 -37.32
C ILE A 615 28.36 6.81 -38.36
N VAL A 616 27.60 5.72 -38.29
CA VAL A 616 27.70 4.57 -39.21
C VAL A 616 26.53 4.48 -40.20
N GLY A 617 25.48 5.29 -40.02
CA GLY A 617 24.34 5.28 -40.92
C GLY A 617 23.31 6.37 -40.62
N TRP A 618 22.16 6.29 -41.31
CA TRP A 618 21.05 7.23 -41.15
C TRP A 618 19.71 6.50 -41.20
N LEU A 619 18.81 6.79 -40.24
CA LEU A 619 17.50 6.17 -40.10
C LEU A 619 16.39 7.20 -40.38
N ARG A 620 15.77 7.10 -41.57
CA ARG A 620 14.60 7.90 -41.98
C ARG A 620 13.38 6.99 -42.15
N VAL A 621 12.29 7.23 -41.42
CA VAL A 621 11.03 6.49 -41.54
C VAL A 621 9.95 7.39 -42.17
N PRO A 622 9.56 7.16 -43.44
CA PRO A 622 8.60 8.00 -44.16
C PRO A 622 7.28 8.19 -43.42
N GLY A 623 6.74 9.41 -43.47
CA GLY A 623 5.48 9.77 -42.80
C GLY A 623 5.58 9.96 -41.28
N THR A 624 6.79 9.91 -40.70
CA THR A 624 7.05 10.14 -39.28
C THR A 624 8.09 11.26 -39.07
N LYS A 625 8.36 11.64 -37.81
CA LYS A 625 9.47 12.52 -37.45
C LYS A 625 10.82 11.79 -37.28
N ILE A 626 10.89 10.48 -37.51
CA ILE A 626 12.12 9.70 -37.33
C ILE A 626 13.03 9.95 -38.53
N ASN A 627 14.10 10.71 -38.31
CA ASN A 627 15.08 11.12 -39.30
C ASN A 627 16.43 11.36 -38.59
N ASN A 628 17.06 10.31 -38.07
CA ASN A 628 18.17 10.40 -37.11
C ASN A 628 19.47 9.80 -37.65
N PRO A 629 20.66 10.28 -37.21
CA PRO A 629 21.90 9.53 -37.38
C PRO A 629 21.83 8.20 -36.60
N VAL A 630 22.55 7.20 -37.11
CA VAL A 630 22.78 5.91 -36.43
C VAL A 630 24.24 5.87 -36.01
N MET A 631 24.47 5.67 -34.71
CA MET A 631 25.78 5.68 -34.08
C MET A 631 26.31 4.25 -33.86
N GLN A 632 27.63 4.07 -33.76
CA GLN A 632 28.25 2.88 -33.18
C GLN A 632 29.35 3.32 -32.22
N SER A 633 29.47 2.64 -31.07
CA SER A 633 30.52 2.98 -30.10
C SER A 633 31.90 2.70 -30.68
N SER A 634 32.81 3.67 -30.58
CA SER A 634 34.24 3.46 -30.87
C SER A 634 35.00 2.74 -29.73
N ASP A 635 34.34 2.48 -28.60
CA ASP A 635 34.85 1.62 -27.52
C ASP A 635 34.08 0.28 -27.48
N PRO A 636 34.70 -0.84 -27.93
CA PRO A 636 34.08 -2.17 -27.89
C PRO A 636 33.76 -2.70 -26.48
N SER A 637 34.18 -2.01 -25.41
CA SER A 637 33.85 -2.35 -24.03
C SER A 637 32.61 -1.61 -23.48
N ASP A 638 32.09 -0.64 -24.24
CA ASP A 638 30.84 0.10 -23.94
C ASP A 638 29.97 0.23 -25.21
N PRO A 639 29.30 -0.86 -25.67
CA PRO A 639 28.41 -0.80 -26.82
C PRO A 639 27.17 0.07 -26.56
N ASP A 640 26.75 0.18 -25.29
CA ASP A 640 25.63 1.02 -24.84
C ASP A 640 25.99 2.51 -24.68
N TYR A 641 27.18 2.95 -25.10
CA TYR A 641 27.68 4.33 -24.92
C TYR A 641 26.68 5.42 -25.36
N TYR A 642 25.93 5.15 -26.43
CA TYR A 642 24.93 6.05 -27.01
C TYR A 642 23.50 5.90 -26.47
N LEU A 643 23.25 4.94 -25.57
CA LEU A 643 21.95 4.74 -24.92
C LEU A 643 21.53 5.97 -24.07
N TYR A 644 22.51 6.71 -23.54
CA TYR A 644 22.30 7.92 -22.73
C TYR A 644 23.05 9.15 -23.28
N ARG A 645 23.51 9.12 -24.54
CA ARG A 645 24.25 10.21 -25.16
C ARG A 645 23.67 10.62 -26.51
N GLY A 646 23.64 11.93 -26.76
CA GLY A 646 23.34 12.48 -28.08
C GLY A 646 24.48 12.17 -29.07
N PHE A 647 24.24 12.44 -30.36
CA PHE A 647 25.28 12.28 -31.39
C PHE A 647 26.49 13.19 -31.16
N ASP A 648 26.33 14.25 -30.36
CA ASP A 648 27.35 15.19 -29.89
C ASP A 648 28.18 14.64 -28.71
N LYS A 649 27.89 13.41 -28.25
CA LYS A 649 28.47 12.73 -27.08
C LYS A 649 28.13 13.37 -25.73
N GLU A 650 27.26 14.38 -25.71
CA GLU A 650 26.71 14.95 -24.48
C GLU A 650 25.65 14.02 -23.88
N GLU A 651 25.50 14.02 -22.55
CA GLU A 651 24.51 13.17 -21.88
C GLU A 651 23.08 13.71 -22.13
N THR A 652 22.20 12.85 -22.65
CA THR A 652 20.81 13.20 -22.93
C THR A 652 19.86 12.13 -22.39
N ARG A 653 18.63 12.56 -22.07
CA ARG A 653 17.56 11.64 -21.60
C ARG A 653 17.11 10.64 -22.67
N TYR A 654 17.36 10.95 -23.95
CA TYR A 654 16.80 10.22 -25.09
C TYR A 654 17.81 9.31 -25.80
N GLY A 655 19.12 9.50 -25.55
CA GLY A 655 20.18 8.81 -26.26
C GLY A 655 20.21 9.16 -27.75
N SER A 656 20.85 8.29 -28.53
CA SER A 656 20.85 8.29 -29.99
C SER A 656 20.37 6.93 -30.51
N ALA A 657 19.95 6.85 -31.78
CA ALA A 657 19.83 5.53 -32.41
C ALA A 657 21.26 4.95 -32.57
N TYR A 658 21.48 3.72 -32.10
CA TYR A 658 22.79 3.08 -32.20
C TYR A 658 22.69 1.61 -32.62
N VAL A 659 23.82 1.06 -33.04
CA VAL A 659 24.04 -0.37 -33.28
C VAL A 659 25.20 -0.85 -32.41
N ASP A 660 25.12 -2.13 -32.02
CA ASP A 660 26.16 -2.93 -31.36
C ASP A 660 27.08 -3.53 -32.44
#